data_AF-A0AA41WCL9-F1
#
_entry.id   AF-A0AA41WCL9-F1
#
_cell.length_a   1.000
_cell.length_b   1.000
_cell.length_c   1.000
_cell.angle_alpha   90.00
_cell.angle_beta   90.00
_cell.angle_gamma   90.00
#
_symmetry.space_group_name_H-M   'P 1'
#
loop_
_entity.id
_entity.type
_entity.pdbx_description
1 polymer ?
#
loop_
_entity_poly.entity_id
_entity_poly.type
_entity_poly.pdbx_seq_one_letter_code
_entity_poly.pdbx_strand_id
1 'polypeptide(L)'
;MTDPPAAASTLLEEIANRLRDAGLASGDTVVAGFSAGPDSLALLWGLATLERQGRGPHVVALHVDHQLRPDSARDAERALALGSDIGVSVEVEQVDVAAWPEYPSEGTEAAARAARYAALGRLARRHGTSWVAVAHTRDDQAETVLLRLLRGASLEGLAGMRPITRRRVRLDPTGHDVIELTILRPLLGLRREAVTACLAALGLTPVEDPTNWQLEYRRNRLRHQVMPLLEQISPGATEVIARVAEVLQDDAACLEAEAAQQAAILVRHEGTVARVDRAGLASLPLAIQRRVLIAAVLRASDEQLVPTFERLEALRTGAERGRVGTRIELGRGWEAIIEYNAATIGPAGRLEEALRRESGVPLLEPGTSIDLVGSAEIALGNRWRLRYRTAVEGWVLRTRRPGDRLLLSPDRPPVRLQDWLVNRKVPAYLRDWLPLLADGRVVWWIGGLMGRSFSHPQGLIEVELVREPVGLTTRERGFTVQDDRVLAEKLGLERVLIDEETLQRRVGELGQEITGYYQGKRPLLIGVLTGAFVFMADLVRHMPIPLSIDFMAVSSYGQATVTSGVVRIIKDLDRPIEGEHILLVEDIVDSGLTLKYLSDVLRRRNPASFKVVALLRKQKAGALEVPIDWVGFDIPDEFVVGYGLDVAGKFRNLPFVAVYRGQ
;
A
#
# COMPACT_ATOMS: atom_id res chain seq x y z
N MET A 1 38.95 33.99 -12.63
CA MET A 1 38.25 33.67 -11.37
C MET A 1 39.26 32.95 -10.49
N THR A 2 39.60 33.53 -9.34
CA THR A 2 40.39 32.84 -8.32
C THR A 2 39.59 31.64 -7.81
N ASP A 3 40.25 30.49 -7.62
CA ASP A 3 39.59 29.33 -7.03
C ASP A 3 39.01 29.70 -5.65
N PRO A 4 37.80 29.22 -5.31
CA PRO A 4 37.23 29.48 -4.01
C PRO A 4 38.15 28.93 -2.89
N PRO A 5 38.15 29.54 -1.70
CA PRO A 5 38.87 29.01 -0.55
C PRO A 5 38.52 27.54 -0.31
N ALA A 6 39.46 26.72 0.18
CA ALA A 6 39.26 25.27 0.33
C ALA A 6 37.96 24.90 1.07
N ALA A 7 37.60 25.62 2.14
CA ALA A 7 36.35 25.40 2.88
C ALA A 7 35.09 25.66 2.03
N ALA A 8 35.14 26.64 1.13
CA ALA A 8 34.07 26.97 0.20
C ALA A 8 33.96 25.93 -0.92
N SER A 9 35.09 25.41 -1.41
CA SER A 9 35.11 24.29 -2.37
C SER A 9 34.47 23.03 -1.79
N THR A 10 34.82 22.63 -0.56
CA THR A 10 34.23 21.47 0.12
C THR A 10 32.70 21.60 0.25
N LEU A 11 32.21 22.78 0.64
CA LEU A 11 30.78 23.03 0.77
C LEU A 11 30.06 22.96 -0.58
N LEU A 12 30.64 23.54 -1.63
CA LEU A 12 30.07 23.47 -2.99
C LEU A 12 30.03 22.04 -3.53
N GLU A 13 31.08 21.24 -3.27
CA GLU A 13 31.14 19.85 -3.69
C GLU A 13 30.07 19.00 -3.01
N GLU A 14 29.87 19.15 -1.70
CA GLU A 14 28.81 18.42 -0.98
C GLU A 14 27.42 18.81 -1.50
N ILE A 15 27.14 20.10 -1.68
CA ILE A 15 25.84 20.54 -2.24
C ILE A 15 25.65 19.98 -3.64
N ALA A 16 26.68 20.04 -4.49
CA ALA A 16 26.62 19.51 -5.85
C ALA A 16 26.41 17.99 -5.88
N ASN A 17 27.04 17.23 -4.97
CA ASN A 17 26.78 15.80 -4.79
C ASN A 17 25.31 15.55 -4.46
N ARG A 18 24.75 16.28 -3.49
CA ARG A 18 23.35 16.11 -3.07
C ARG A 18 22.33 16.51 -4.13
N LEU A 19 22.63 17.53 -4.93
CA LEU A 19 21.81 17.89 -6.09
C LEU A 19 21.83 16.76 -7.15
N ARG A 20 22.99 16.14 -7.39
CA ARG A 20 23.10 14.98 -8.29
C ARG A 20 22.34 13.76 -7.76
N ASP A 21 22.48 13.44 -6.47
CA ASP A 21 21.72 12.36 -5.81
C ASP A 21 20.20 12.57 -5.94
N ALA A 22 19.77 13.84 -5.91
CA ALA A 22 18.39 14.26 -6.08
C ALA A 22 17.91 14.27 -7.54
N GLY A 23 18.81 14.13 -8.52
CA GLY A 23 18.52 14.27 -9.94
C GLY A 23 18.18 15.69 -10.38
N LEU A 24 18.58 16.71 -9.62
CA LEU A 24 18.33 18.13 -9.93
C LEU A 24 19.39 18.68 -10.88
N ALA A 25 18.93 19.30 -11.97
CA ALA A 25 19.74 19.92 -13.01
C ALA A 25 19.43 21.42 -13.16
N SER A 26 20.13 22.09 -14.08
CA SER A 26 20.00 23.55 -14.31
C SER A 26 18.66 24.01 -14.90
N GLY A 27 17.83 23.09 -15.38
CA GLY A 27 16.46 23.38 -15.83
C GLY A 27 15.41 23.28 -14.72
N ASP A 28 15.77 22.78 -13.54
CA ASP A 28 14.85 22.62 -12.42
C ASP A 28 14.82 23.87 -11.52
N THR A 29 13.78 23.96 -10.70
CA THR A 29 13.64 25.04 -9.70
C THR A 29 13.59 24.45 -8.30
N VAL A 30 14.31 25.06 -7.35
CA VAL A 30 14.28 24.69 -5.93
C VAL A 30 13.93 25.90 -5.06
N VAL A 31 13.04 25.69 -4.09
CA VAL A 31 12.76 26.69 -3.05
C VAL A 31 13.69 26.49 -1.86
N ALA A 32 14.52 27.47 -1.55
CA ALA A 32 15.42 27.44 -0.39
C ALA A 32 14.80 28.15 0.82
N GLY A 33 14.64 27.43 1.93
CA GLY A 33 14.25 28.05 3.21
C GLY A 33 15.41 28.82 3.83
N PHE A 34 15.26 30.14 3.97
CA PHE A 34 16.33 31.05 4.36
C PHE A 34 16.02 31.78 5.67
N SER A 35 16.62 31.32 6.77
CA SER A 35 16.45 31.93 8.11
C SER A 35 17.44 33.06 8.41
N ALA A 36 18.32 33.41 7.46
CA ALA A 36 19.45 34.34 7.64
C ALA A 36 20.53 33.91 8.66
N GLY A 37 20.39 32.75 9.29
CA GLY A 37 21.44 32.15 10.13
C GLY A 37 22.61 31.56 9.33
N PRO A 38 23.67 31.07 10.01
CA PRO A 38 24.88 30.57 9.36
C PRO A 38 24.59 29.45 8.35
N ASP A 39 23.87 28.41 8.78
CA ASP A 39 23.62 27.24 7.93
C ASP A 39 22.79 27.60 6.68
N SER A 40 21.76 28.44 6.84
CA SER A 40 20.89 28.82 5.72
C SER A 40 21.56 29.81 4.76
N LEU A 41 22.44 30.68 5.25
CA LEU A 41 23.27 31.54 4.41
C LEU A 41 24.28 30.75 3.58
N ALA A 42 24.97 29.78 4.18
CA ALA A 42 25.91 28.94 3.47
C ALA A 42 25.22 28.06 2.42
N LEU A 43 24.05 27.49 2.75
CA LEU A 43 23.23 26.75 1.80
C LEU A 43 22.82 27.63 0.62
N LEU A 44 22.29 28.83 0.89
CA LEU A 44 21.79 29.73 -0.15
C LEU A 44 22.92 30.19 -1.08
N TRP A 45 24.06 30.59 -0.50
CA TRP A 45 25.26 30.95 -1.26
C TRP A 45 25.74 29.79 -2.15
N GLY A 46 25.76 28.57 -1.62
CA GLY A 46 26.21 27.39 -2.35
C GLY A 46 25.30 27.03 -3.52
N LEU A 47 23.98 27.02 -3.30
CA LEU A 47 23.00 26.78 -4.36
C LEU A 47 23.09 27.84 -5.46
N ALA A 48 23.13 29.12 -5.10
CA ALA A 48 23.22 30.23 -6.06
C ALA A 48 24.55 30.25 -6.83
N THR A 49 25.64 29.83 -6.19
CA THR A 49 26.93 29.69 -6.87
C THR A 49 26.90 28.57 -7.91
N LEU A 50 26.29 27.43 -7.59
CA LEU A 50 26.13 26.32 -8.53
C LEU A 50 25.17 26.66 -9.67
N GLU A 51 24.09 27.39 -9.39
CA GLU A 51 23.18 27.95 -10.40
C GLU A 51 23.95 28.84 -11.39
N ARG A 52 24.72 29.81 -10.91
CA ARG A 52 25.55 30.69 -11.76
C ARG A 52 26.60 29.95 -12.58
N GLN A 53 27.07 28.80 -12.10
CA GLN A 53 27.98 27.92 -12.82
C GLN A 53 27.27 27.02 -13.85
N GLY A 54 25.93 27.05 -13.93
CA GLY A 54 25.13 26.14 -14.76
C GLY A 54 25.15 24.69 -14.27
N ARG A 55 25.51 24.47 -13.00
CA ARG A 55 25.72 23.14 -12.37
C ARG A 55 24.66 22.81 -11.32
N GLY A 56 23.68 23.68 -11.11
CA GLY A 56 22.60 23.52 -10.16
C GLY A 56 21.31 24.17 -10.64
N PRO A 57 20.18 23.88 -9.97
CA PRO A 57 18.85 24.39 -10.33
C PRO A 57 18.73 25.90 -10.12
N HIS A 58 17.69 26.48 -10.70
CA HIS A 58 17.26 27.84 -10.37
C HIS A 58 16.80 27.93 -8.91
N VAL A 59 17.31 28.91 -8.17
CA VAL A 59 17.08 29.04 -6.73
C VAL A 59 16.12 30.20 -6.44
N VAL A 60 15.04 29.89 -5.74
CA VAL A 60 14.15 30.90 -5.16
C VAL A 60 14.23 30.81 -3.64
N ALA A 61 14.52 31.91 -2.95
CA ALA A 61 14.68 31.90 -1.50
C ALA A 61 13.48 32.50 -0.78
N LEU A 62 13.11 31.89 0.36
CA LEU A 62 12.05 32.40 1.23
C LEU A 62 12.54 32.55 2.67
N HIS A 63 12.44 33.77 3.18
CA HIS A 63 12.48 34.05 4.60
C HIS A 63 11.06 34.00 5.17
N VAL A 64 10.87 33.24 6.25
CA VAL A 64 9.57 33.16 6.93
C VAL A 64 9.66 33.92 8.25
N ASP A 65 8.95 35.03 8.32
CA ASP A 65 8.82 35.84 9.52
C ASP A 65 7.69 35.27 10.40
N HIS A 66 8.05 34.71 11.55
CA HIS A 66 7.13 34.10 12.50
C HIS A 66 6.44 35.09 13.45
N GLN A 67 6.81 36.37 13.42
CA GLN A 67 6.26 37.43 14.28
C GLN A 67 6.29 37.14 15.80
N LEU A 68 7.16 36.24 16.24
CA LEU A 68 7.27 35.84 17.65
C LEU A 68 7.97 36.89 18.51
N ARG A 69 8.68 37.83 17.90
CA ARG A 69 9.44 38.90 18.57
C ARG A 69 9.17 40.26 17.92
N PRO A 70 9.25 41.36 18.68
CA PRO A 70 9.15 42.71 18.13
C PRO A 70 10.20 43.02 17.06
N ASP A 71 11.41 42.47 17.18
CA ASP A 71 12.53 42.70 16.25
C ASP A 71 12.50 41.83 14.98
N SER A 72 11.49 40.97 14.83
CA SER A 72 11.38 40.04 13.69
C SER A 72 11.37 40.73 12.32
N ALA A 73 10.78 41.93 12.23
CA ALA A 73 10.81 42.75 11.02
C ALA A 73 12.24 43.16 10.63
N ARG A 74 13.10 43.45 11.62
CA ARG A 74 14.52 43.80 11.38
C ARG A 74 15.33 42.59 10.94
N ASP A 75 15.00 41.40 11.45
CA ASP A 75 15.60 40.15 11.00
C ASP A 75 15.23 39.87 9.53
N ALA A 76 14.00 40.15 9.11
CA ALA A 76 13.56 40.04 7.72
C ALA A 76 14.27 41.02 6.79
N GLU A 77 14.44 42.30 7.20
CA GLU A 77 15.21 43.29 6.44
C GLU A 77 16.67 42.85 6.24
N ARG A 78 17.29 42.29 7.29
CA ARG A 78 18.65 41.75 7.21
C ARG A 78 18.73 40.52 6.30
N ALA A 79 17.70 39.66 6.31
CA ALA A 79 17.62 38.54 5.39
C ALA A 79 17.61 39.01 3.93
N LEU A 80 16.79 40.02 3.61
CA LEU A 80 16.77 40.61 2.27
C LEU A 80 18.14 41.19 1.86
N ALA A 81 18.79 41.91 2.77
CA ALA A 81 20.13 42.48 2.52
C ALA A 81 21.17 41.38 2.24
N LEU A 82 21.21 40.32 3.05
CA LEU A 82 22.11 39.19 2.85
C LEU A 82 21.86 38.46 1.53
N GLY A 83 20.59 38.29 1.14
CA GLY A 83 20.23 37.74 -0.17
C GLY A 83 20.80 38.59 -1.31
N SER A 84 20.62 39.91 -1.22
CA SER A 84 21.15 40.86 -2.20
C SER A 84 22.68 40.80 -2.28
N ASP A 85 23.38 40.70 -1.15
CA ASP A 85 24.85 40.64 -1.09
C ASP A 85 25.43 39.42 -1.81
N ILE A 86 24.71 38.29 -1.82
CA ILE A 86 25.11 37.08 -2.54
C ILE A 86 24.45 36.95 -3.93
N GLY A 87 23.70 37.97 -4.35
CA GLY A 87 23.06 38.04 -5.67
C GLY A 87 21.82 37.15 -5.84
N VAL A 88 21.06 36.91 -4.77
CA VAL A 88 19.85 36.08 -4.77
C VAL A 88 18.63 36.88 -4.31
N SER A 89 17.53 36.77 -5.06
CA SER A 89 16.25 37.34 -4.64
C SER A 89 15.65 36.51 -3.50
N VAL A 90 15.42 37.15 -2.36
CA VAL A 90 14.76 36.55 -1.19
C VAL A 90 13.38 37.14 -1.08
N GLU A 91 12.35 36.29 -1.04
CA GLU A 91 11.00 36.69 -0.67
C GLU A 91 10.83 36.61 0.85
N VAL A 92 9.98 37.46 1.41
CA VAL A 92 9.61 37.41 2.83
C VAL A 92 8.13 37.12 2.92
N GLU A 93 7.76 36.12 3.73
CA GLU A 93 6.38 35.82 4.04
C GLU A 93 6.16 35.82 5.55
N GLN A 94 5.16 36.60 5.97
CA GLN A 94 4.72 36.65 7.36
C GLN A 94 3.72 35.54 7.64
N VAL A 95 3.90 34.83 8.76
CA VAL A 95 3.00 33.74 9.15
C VAL A 95 2.50 33.91 10.57
N ASP A 96 1.21 33.69 10.76
CA ASP A 96 0.60 33.60 12.08
C ASP A 96 0.80 32.18 12.62
N VAL A 97 1.72 32.04 13.59
CA VAL A 97 1.99 30.75 14.26
C VAL A 97 0.83 30.30 15.14
N ALA A 98 0.08 31.23 15.74
CA ALA A 98 -1.03 30.91 16.64
C ALA A 98 -2.22 30.31 15.89
N ALA A 99 -2.37 30.63 14.61
CA ALA A 99 -3.40 30.08 13.74
C ALA A 99 -3.22 28.58 13.42
N TRP A 100 -2.14 27.91 13.84
CA TRP A 100 -1.89 26.47 13.58
C TRP A 100 -2.19 25.60 14.81
N PRO A 101 -3.46 25.18 15.02
CA PRO A 101 -3.93 24.54 16.26
C PRO A 101 -3.51 23.07 16.45
N GLU A 102 -2.82 22.45 15.50
CA GLU A 102 -2.66 20.99 15.47
C GLU A 102 -1.51 20.42 16.31
N TYR A 103 -0.76 21.27 17.04
CA TYR A 103 0.31 20.80 17.94
C TYR A 103 0.30 21.39 19.36
N PRO A 104 -0.84 21.47 20.09
CA PRO A 104 -0.85 22.03 21.45
C PRO A 104 0.01 21.21 22.42
N SER A 105 0.21 19.91 22.14
CA SER A 105 1.02 19.00 22.96
C SER A 105 2.52 19.08 22.70
N GLU A 106 2.96 19.66 21.57
CA GLU A 106 4.38 19.72 21.19
C GLU A 106 5.00 21.13 21.31
N GLY A 107 4.19 22.13 21.66
CA GLY A 107 4.63 23.50 21.93
C GLY A 107 4.73 24.41 20.70
N THR A 108 5.08 25.67 20.94
CA THR A 108 5.19 26.74 19.93
C THR A 108 6.16 26.42 18.78
N GLU A 109 7.19 25.61 19.03
CA GLU A 109 8.19 25.19 18.02
C GLU A 109 7.58 24.33 16.91
N ALA A 110 6.63 23.44 17.24
CA ALA A 110 5.96 22.58 16.28
C ALA A 110 5.01 23.37 15.36
N ALA A 111 4.26 24.32 15.93
CA ALA A 111 3.40 25.23 15.17
C ALA A 111 4.22 26.13 14.23
N ALA A 112 5.32 26.71 14.71
CA ALA A 112 6.22 27.51 13.87
C ALA A 112 6.83 26.68 12.72
N ARG A 113 7.20 25.42 12.99
CA ARG A 113 7.65 24.49 11.96
C ARG A 113 6.56 24.21 10.92
N ALA A 114 5.32 23.98 11.33
CA ALA A 114 4.20 23.75 10.41
C ALA A 114 3.95 24.96 9.51
N ALA A 115 3.83 26.15 10.11
CA ALA A 115 3.65 27.41 9.40
C ALA A 115 4.77 27.69 8.38
N ARG A 116 6.03 27.42 8.75
CA ARG A 116 7.19 27.55 7.85
C ARG A 116 7.09 26.63 6.63
N TYR A 117 6.81 25.34 6.82
CA TYR A 117 6.70 24.42 5.69
C TYR A 117 5.48 24.74 4.80
N ALA A 118 4.41 25.28 5.38
CA ALA A 118 3.26 25.76 4.62
C ALA A 118 3.64 26.96 3.72
N ALA A 119 4.37 27.95 4.25
CA ALA A 119 4.86 29.08 3.45
C ALA A 119 5.79 28.61 2.31
N LEU A 120 6.75 27.74 2.62
CA LEU A 120 7.64 27.14 1.61
C LEU A 120 6.86 26.37 0.54
N GLY A 121 5.82 25.62 0.94
CA GLY A 121 4.98 24.88 0.02
C GLY A 121 4.11 25.77 -0.87
N ARG A 122 3.61 26.91 -0.34
CA ARG A 122 2.89 27.91 -1.14
C ARG A 122 3.81 28.50 -2.21
N LEU A 123 5.04 28.88 -1.85
CA LEU A 123 6.01 29.37 -2.81
C LEU A 123 6.39 28.30 -3.84
N ALA A 124 6.64 27.07 -3.41
CA ALA A 124 6.96 25.95 -4.31
C ALA A 124 5.85 25.74 -5.36
N ARG A 125 4.57 25.80 -4.93
CA ARG A 125 3.41 25.76 -5.83
C ARG A 125 3.39 26.91 -6.83
N ARG A 126 3.70 28.15 -6.41
CA ARG A 126 3.76 29.31 -7.32
C ARG A 126 4.79 29.13 -8.44
N HIS A 127 5.92 28.48 -8.14
CA HIS A 127 6.99 28.23 -9.09
C HIS A 127 6.90 26.87 -9.80
N GLY A 128 5.81 26.12 -9.61
CA GLY A 128 5.60 24.83 -10.26
C GLY A 128 6.61 23.75 -9.85
N THR A 129 7.18 23.84 -8.64
CA THR A 129 8.15 22.86 -8.12
C THR A 129 7.61 22.17 -6.85
N SER A 130 8.08 20.96 -6.59
CA SER A 130 7.90 20.27 -5.31
C SER A 130 9.15 20.30 -4.43
N TRP A 131 10.27 20.83 -4.92
CA TRP A 131 11.57 20.76 -4.24
C TRP A 131 11.76 21.91 -3.26
N VAL A 132 12.09 21.55 -2.01
CA VAL A 132 12.42 22.51 -0.95
C VAL A 132 13.75 22.15 -0.31
N ALA A 133 14.73 23.04 -0.37
CA ALA A 133 16.02 22.88 0.28
C ALA A 133 16.04 23.54 1.67
N VAL A 134 16.56 22.84 2.67
CA VAL A 134 16.70 23.34 4.05
C VAL A 134 18.07 23.02 4.62
N ALA A 135 18.60 23.93 5.45
CA ALA A 135 19.98 23.90 5.92
C ALA A 135 20.16 23.11 7.23
N HIS A 136 19.80 21.82 7.23
CA HIS A 136 20.14 20.95 8.36
C HIS A 136 21.56 20.39 8.17
N THR A 137 22.32 20.41 9.25
CA THR A 137 23.72 19.97 9.33
C THR A 137 23.85 18.61 10.03
N ARG A 138 25.07 18.08 10.05
CA ARG A 138 25.41 16.84 10.76
C ARG A 138 25.22 16.95 12.27
N ASP A 139 25.45 18.12 12.85
CA ASP A 139 25.16 18.41 14.25
C ASP A 139 23.64 18.37 14.53
N ASP A 140 22.81 18.87 13.60
CA ASP A 140 21.35 18.74 13.70
C ASP A 140 20.89 17.29 13.68
N GLN A 141 21.60 16.42 12.95
CA GLN A 141 21.34 14.99 12.91
C GLN A 141 21.57 14.37 14.29
N ALA A 142 22.75 14.61 14.88
CA ALA A 142 23.08 14.08 16.21
C ALA A 142 22.11 14.58 17.30
N GLU A 143 21.79 15.87 17.30
CA GLU A 143 20.78 16.46 18.19
C GLU A 143 19.42 15.78 18.04
N THR A 144 18.99 15.54 16.79
CA THR A 144 17.71 14.90 16.48
C THR A 144 17.66 13.46 16.98
N VAL A 145 18.73 12.69 16.77
CA VAL A 145 18.83 11.30 17.21
C VAL A 145 18.73 11.22 18.73
N LEU A 146 19.47 12.05 19.46
CA LEU A 146 19.44 12.07 20.92
C LEU A 146 18.07 12.52 21.46
N LEU A 147 17.45 13.55 20.87
CA LEU A 147 16.10 13.98 21.27
C LEU A 147 15.07 12.87 21.06
N ARG A 148 15.17 12.12 19.97
CA ARG A 148 14.26 11.01 19.66
C ARG A 148 14.50 9.81 20.57
N LEU A 149 15.76 9.50 20.87
CA LEU A 149 16.13 8.47 21.84
C LEU A 149 15.51 8.74 23.21
N LEU A 150 15.64 9.98 23.72
CA LEU A 150 15.06 10.40 25.00
C LEU A 150 13.52 10.39 25.02
N ARG A 151 12.88 10.39 23.86
CA ARG A 151 11.42 10.28 23.72
C ARG A 151 10.94 8.83 23.53
N GLY A 152 11.84 7.85 23.56
CA GLY A 152 11.50 6.44 23.36
C GLY A 152 11.17 6.09 21.91
N ALA A 153 11.81 6.75 20.94
CA ALA A 153 11.55 6.51 19.52
C ALA A 153 11.92 5.08 19.08
N SER A 154 11.18 4.56 18.10
CA SER A 154 11.51 3.31 17.40
C SER A 154 12.75 3.45 16.52
N LEU A 155 13.17 2.35 15.90
CA LEU A 155 14.31 2.32 14.98
C LEU A 155 14.18 3.36 13.85
N GLU A 156 12.99 3.55 13.29
CA GLU A 156 12.70 4.56 12.26
C GLU A 156 12.91 5.99 12.79
N GLY A 157 12.57 6.22 14.06
CA GLY A 157 12.85 7.50 14.70
C GLY A 157 14.35 7.71 14.92
N LEU A 158 15.07 6.67 15.35
CA LEU A 158 16.52 6.74 15.56
C LEU A 158 17.32 6.85 14.25
N ALA A 159 16.73 6.48 13.11
CA ALA A 159 17.30 6.70 11.78
C ALA A 159 17.44 8.21 11.41
N GLY A 160 17.00 9.13 12.28
CA GLY A 160 17.28 10.56 12.12
C GLY A 160 16.60 11.19 10.90
N MET A 161 17.24 12.17 10.29
CA MET A 161 16.83 12.82 9.04
C MET A 161 17.54 12.18 7.85
N ARG A 162 16.83 12.00 6.74
CA ARG A 162 17.42 11.57 5.46
C ARG A 162 17.85 12.79 4.62
N PRO A 163 18.85 12.67 3.73
CA PRO A 163 19.22 13.76 2.82
C PRO A 163 18.06 14.23 1.94
N ILE A 164 17.21 13.29 1.52
CA ILE A 164 15.99 13.54 0.72
C ILE A 164 14.80 12.92 1.46
N THR A 165 13.70 13.65 1.58
CA THR A 165 12.48 13.14 2.23
C THR A 165 11.24 13.69 1.56
N ARG A 166 10.32 12.81 1.14
CA ARG A 166 8.99 13.23 0.71
C ARG A 166 8.10 13.48 1.92
N ARG A 167 7.31 14.54 1.87
CA ARG A 167 6.44 14.95 2.97
C ARG A 167 5.17 15.60 2.46
N ARG A 168 4.01 15.09 2.88
CA ARG A 168 2.73 15.80 2.77
C ARG A 168 2.71 16.98 3.73
N VAL A 169 2.42 18.16 3.21
CA VAL A 169 2.42 19.43 3.95
C VAL A 169 1.08 20.12 3.73
N ARG A 170 0.41 20.45 4.84
CA ARG A 170 -0.79 21.30 4.83
C ARG A 170 -0.37 22.74 4.51
N LEU A 171 -1.07 23.37 3.57
CA LEU A 171 -0.82 24.74 3.17
C LEU A 171 -1.68 25.75 3.90
N ASP A 172 -2.73 25.30 4.58
CA ASP A 172 -3.60 26.14 5.37
C ASP A 172 -3.89 25.49 6.73
N PRO A 173 -4.25 26.27 7.76
CA PRO A 173 -4.48 25.72 9.09
C PRO A 173 -5.76 24.90 9.25
N THR A 174 -6.72 24.98 8.31
CA THR A 174 -7.92 24.15 8.29
C THR A 174 -7.64 22.73 7.77
N GLY A 175 -6.52 22.55 7.06
CA GLY A 175 -6.00 21.25 6.63
C GLY A 175 -6.65 20.71 5.35
N HIS A 176 -7.39 21.54 4.61
CA HIS A 176 -8.07 21.17 3.36
C HIS A 176 -7.13 21.20 2.15
N ASP A 177 -6.14 22.10 2.16
CA ASP A 177 -5.17 22.25 1.09
C ASP A 177 -3.85 21.57 1.47
N VAL A 178 -3.40 20.62 0.66
CA VAL A 178 -2.22 19.79 0.92
C VAL A 178 -1.35 19.73 -0.34
N ILE A 179 -0.04 19.75 -0.16
CA ILE A 179 0.95 19.52 -1.21
C ILE A 179 1.95 18.43 -0.78
N GLU A 180 2.46 17.67 -1.73
CA GLU A 180 3.61 16.79 -1.49
C GLU A 180 4.90 17.54 -1.84
N LEU A 181 5.76 17.72 -0.85
CA LEU A 181 7.08 18.34 -1.01
C LEU A 181 8.17 17.29 -0.93
N THR A 182 9.23 17.49 -1.72
CA THR A 182 10.48 16.75 -1.59
C THR A 182 11.49 17.66 -0.90
N ILE A 183 11.77 17.35 0.37
CA ILE A 183 12.69 18.11 1.22
C ILE A 183 14.12 17.62 0.99
N LEU A 184 14.97 18.51 0.50
CA LEU A 184 16.40 18.31 0.30
C LEU A 184 17.19 18.94 1.46
N ARG A 185 18.20 18.22 1.97
CA ARG A 185 19.11 18.68 3.05
C ARG A 185 20.57 18.62 2.59
N PRO A 186 21.03 19.58 1.77
CA PRO A 186 22.35 19.48 1.15
C PRO A 186 23.50 19.49 2.16
N LEU A 187 23.32 20.12 3.32
CA LEU A 187 24.37 20.27 4.33
C LEU A 187 24.41 19.13 5.35
N LEU A 188 23.57 18.09 5.21
CA LEU A 188 23.41 17.06 6.25
C LEU A 188 24.70 16.26 6.51
N GLY A 189 25.59 16.17 5.52
CA GLY A 189 26.90 15.55 5.64
C GLY A 189 27.98 16.45 6.26
N LEU A 190 27.69 17.75 6.47
CA LEU A 190 28.68 18.72 6.95
C LEU A 190 28.43 19.09 8.41
N ARG A 191 29.53 19.23 9.14
CA ARG A 191 29.56 19.80 10.47
C ARG A 191 29.36 21.32 10.46
N ARG A 192 28.74 21.87 11.50
CA ARG A 192 28.57 23.33 11.63
C ARG A 192 29.89 24.09 11.61
N GLU A 193 30.97 23.50 12.13
CA GLU A 193 32.30 24.10 12.09
C GLU A 193 32.82 24.29 10.65
N ALA A 194 32.48 23.38 9.73
CA ALA A 194 32.85 23.53 8.32
C ALA A 194 32.03 24.64 7.65
N VAL A 195 30.74 24.74 8.00
CA VAL A 195 29.85 25.81 7.54
C VAL A 195 30.36 27.18 7.99
N THR A 196 30.69 27.35 9.27
CA THR A 196 31.19 28.63 9.79
C THR A 196 32.56 28.99 9.22
N ALA A 197 33.46 28.01 9.04
CA ALA A 197 34.75 28.23 8.36
C ALA A 197 34.57 28.70 6.90
N CYS A 198 33.60 28.14 6.18
CA CYS A 198 33.25 28.60 4.83
C CYS A 198 32.77 30.06 4.84
N LEU A 199 31.82 30.41 5.70
CA LEU A 199 31.30 31.78 5.79
C LEU A 199 32.40 32.80 6.15
N ALA A 200 33.27 32.45 7.11
CA ALA A 200 34.40 33.27 7.50
C ALA A 200 35.37 33.50 6.32
N ALA A 201 35.67 32.45 5.55
CA ALA A 201 36.53 32.56 4.36
C ALA A 201 35.91 33.41 3.24
N LEU A 202 34.58 33.50 3.18
CA LEU A 202 33.84 34.33 2.24
C LEU A 202 33.57 35.75 2.75
N GLY A 203 33.89 36.05 4.01
CA GLY A 203 33.57 37.34 4.64
C GLY A 203 32.06 37.58 4.85
N LEU A 204 31.25 36.51 4.86
CA LEU A 204 29.80 36.59 5.02
C LEU A 204 29.42 36.53 6.50
N THR A 205 28.65 37.51 6.96
CA THR A 205 28.23 37.60 8.37
C THR A 205 26.74 37.24 8.51
N PRO A 206 26.40 36.11 9.13
CA PRO A 206 25.01 35.69 9.32
C PRO A 206 24.29 36.53 10.39
N VAL A 207 22.96 36.49 10.37
CA VAL A 207 22.12 37.02 11.45
C VAL A 207 22.15 36.05 12.64
N GLU A 208 22.45 36.57 13.82
CA GLU A 208 22.42 35.81 15.06
C GLU A 208 21.04 35.91 15.72
N ASP A 209 20.37 34.77 15.91
CA ASP A 209 19.11 34.71 16.65
C ASP A 209 19.38 34.48 18.15
N PRO A 210 19.03 35.43 19.05
CA PRO A 210 19.27 35.31 20.49
C PRO A 210 18.58 34.11 21.15
N THR A 211 17.48 33.61 20.59
CA THR A 211 16.76 32.46 21.14
C THR A 211 17.56 31.16 21.03
N ASN A 212 18.58 31.11 20.16
CA ASN A 212 19.49 29.97 20.06
C ASN A 212 20.28 29.71 21.35
N TRP A 213 20.38 30.71 22.24
CA TRP A 213 21.08 30.62 23.52
C TRP A 213 20.14 30.35 24.71
N GLN A 214 18.81 30.33 24.48
CA GLN A 214 17.84 30.12 25.55
C GLN A 214 17.75 28.63 25.93
N LEU A 215 18.16 28.31 27.17
CA LEU A 215 18.24 26.94 27.68
C LEU A 215 16.89 26.36 28.14
N GLU A 216 15.79 27.08 28.04
CA GLU A 216 14.45 26.51 28.27
C GLU A 216 14.07 25.49 27.18
N TYR A 217 14.57 25.69 25.96
CA TYR A 217 14.35 24.77 24.86
C TYR A 217 15.25 23.54 24.99
N ARG A 218 14.63 22.34 24.95
CA ARG A 218 15.34 21.06 25.09
C ARG A 218 16.47 20.90 24.07
N ARG A 219 16.26 21.35 22.83
CA ARG A 219 17.26 21.26 21.77
C ARG A 219 18.50 22.11 22.06
N ASN A 220 18.31 23.33 22.54
CA ASN A 220 19.40 24.23 22.92
C ASN A 220 20.22 23.70 24.10
N ARG A 221 19.55 23.11 25.11
CA ARG A 221 20.26 22.40 26.20
C ARG A 221 21.13 21.27 25.66
N LEU A 222 20.59 20.49 24.72
CA LEU A 222 21.34 19.40 24.11
C LEU A 222 22.58 19.92 23.38
N ARG A 223 22.40 20.96 22.55
CA ARG A 223 23.49 21.61 21.81
C ARG A 223 24.57 22.22 22.69
N HIS A 224 24.19 22.95 23.74
CA HIS A 224 25.13 23.77 24.52
C HIS A 224 25.69 23.07 25.76
N GLN A 225 25.01 22.05 26.29
CA GLN A 225 25.43 21.37 27.52
C GLN A 225 25.78 19.90 27.29
N VAL A 226 25.00 19.17 26.48
CA VAL A 226 25.16 17.71 26.34
C VAL A 226 26.18 17.35 25.26
N MET A 227 26.04 17.90 24.06
CA MET A 227 26.95 17.60 22.94
C MET A 227 28.42 17.92 23.26
N PRO A 228 28.76 19.07 23.90
CA PRO A 228 30.15 19.36 24.27
C PRO A 228 30.71 18.35 25.27
N LEU A 229 29.90 17.88 26.23
CA LEU A 229 30.33 16.84 27.17
C LEU A 229 30.55 15.51 26.46
N LEU A 230 29.70 15.14 25.49
CA LEU A 230 29.90 13.94 24.69
C LEU A 230 31.19 14.01 23.86
N GLU A 231 31.47 15.17 23.24
CA GLU A 231 32.73 15.40 22.51
C GLU A 231 33.96 15.37 23.43
N GLN A 232 33.84 15.79 24.69
CA GLN A 232 34.91 15.65 25.69
C GLN A 232 35.16 14.18 26.08
N ILE A 233 34.09 13.40 26.24
CA ILE A 233 34.18 11.97 26.59
C ILE A 233 34.74 11.16 25.42
N SER A 234 34.26 11.42 24.20
CA SER A 234 34.67 10.74 22.98
C SER A 234 34.77 11.76 21.85
N PRO A 235 35.98 12.27 21.54
CA PRO A 235 36.19 13.16 20.41
C PRO A 235 35.64 12.54 19.11
N GLY A 236 34.80 13.29 18.39
CA GLY A 236 34.08 12.81 17.23
C GLY A 236 32.72 12.17 17.56
N ALA A 237 32.15 12.41 18.75
CA ALA A 237 30.86 11.85 19.16
C ALA A 237 29.73 12.22 18.18
N THR A 238 29.69 13.46 17.70
CA THR A 238 28.68 13.91 16.72
C THR A 238 28.74 13.09 15.43
N GLU A 239 29.95 12.83 14.93
CA GLU A 239 30.20 12.03 13.73
C GLU A 239 29.75 10.58 13.91
N VAL A 240 30.04 10.00 15.07
CA VAL A 240 29.63 8.64 15.42
C VAL A 240 28.11 8.53 15.49
N ILE A 241 27.44 9.46 16.18
CA ILE A 241 25.98 9.44 16.33
C ILE A 241 25.30 9.62 14.96
N ALA A 242 25.77 10.56 14.14
CA ALA A 242 25.23 10.79 12.79
C ALA A 242 25.41 9.56 11.90
N ARG A 243 26.60 8.94 11.91
CA ARG A 243 26.88 7.70 11.15
C ARG A 243 26.03 6.52 11.60
N VAL A 244 25.79 6.37 12.91
CA VAL A 244 24.87 5.33 13.41
C VAL A 244 23.46 5.56 12.86
N ALA A 245 22.99 6.81 12.82
CA ALA A 245 21.69 7.11 12.24
C ALA A 245 21.63 6.78 10.75
N GLU A 246 22.69 7.05 9.98
CA GLU A 246 22.80 6.68 8.56
C GLU A 246 22.68 5.16 8.35
N VAL A 247 23.43 4.36 9.12
CA VAL A 247 23.32 2.89 9.03
C VAL A 247 21.90 2.42 9.38
N LEU A 248 21.28 3.01 10.40
CA LEU A 248 19.91 2.69 10.78
C LEU A 248 18.88 3.09 9.71
N GLN A 249 19.18 4.03 8.81
CA GLN A 249 18.28 4.37 7.70
C GLN A 249 18.16 3.23 6.69
N ASP A 250 19.27 2.56 6.39
CA ASP A 250 19.31 1.43 5.46
C ASP A 250 18.58 0.21 6.06
N ASP A 251 18.85 -0.08 7.35
CA ASP A 251 18.14 -1.14 8.08
C ASP A 251 16.62 -0.86 8.15
N ALA A 252 16.24 0.39 8.46
CA ALA A 252 14.84 0.80 8.48
C ALA A 252 14.18 0.62 7.10
N ALA A 253 14.85 1.06 6.03
CA ALA A 253 14.34 0.95 4.67
C ALA A 253 14.14 -0.51 4.24
N CYS A 254 15.06 -1.40 4.60
CA CYS A 254 14.93 -2.83 4.35
C CYS A 254 13.70 -3.42 5.07
N LEU A 255 13.53 -3.09 6.35
CA LEU A 255 12.41 -3.61 7.16
C LEU A 255 11.07 -3.02 6.71
N GLU A 256 11.04 -1.76 6.29
CA GLU A 256 9.86 -1.11 5.70
C GLU A 256 9.48 -1.76 4.36
N ALA A 257 10.45 -2.05 3.50
CA ALA A 257 10.21 -2.73 2.22
C ALA A 257 9.64 -4.14 2.42
N GLU A 258 10.22 -4.93 3.32
CA GLU A 258 9.71 -6.26 3.67
C GLU A 258 8.28 -6.16 4.25
N ALA A 259 8.06 -5.23 5.19
CA ALA A 259 6.75 -5.04 5.79
C ALA A 259 5.70 -4.60 4.76
N ALA A 260 6.06 -3.76 3.78
CA ALA A 260 5.17 -3.35 2.70
C ALA A 260 4.76 -4.53 1.81
N GLN A 261 5.69 -5.43 1.49
CA GLN A 261 5.41 -6.65 0.74
C GLN A 261 4.45 -7.57 1.50
N GLN A 262 4.72 -7.80 2.80
CA GLN A 262 3.84 -8.61 3.64
C GLN A 262 2.47 -7.95 3.82
N ALA A 263 2.41 -6.62 4.01
CA ALA A 263 1.15 -5.90 4.15
C ALA A 263 0.29 -5.99 2.89
N ALA A 264 0.89 -5.98 1.69
CA ALA A 264 0.16 -6.16 0.44
C ALA A 264 -0.54 -7.51 0.32
N ILE A 265 -0.04 -8.54 1.01
CA ILE A 265 -0.62 -9.89 1.03
C ILE A 265 -1.62 -10.05 2.17
N LEU A 266 -1.25 -9.59 3.37
CA LEU A 266 -1.95 -9.87 4.62
C LEU A 266 -3.03 -8.85 4.97
N VAL A 267 -3.00 -7.66 4.38
CA VAL A 267 -3.91 -6.57 4.73
C VAL A 267 -4.83 -6.25 3.55
N ARG A 268 -6.13 -6.38 3.80
CA ARG A 268 -7.16 -5.94 2.86
C ARG A 268 -7.74 -4.62 3.33
N HIS A 269 -7.83 -3.64 2.44
CA HIS A 269 -8.36 -2.31 2.73
C HIS A 269 -9.68 -2.08 1.98
N GLU A 270 -10.69 -1.61 2.70
CA GLU A 270 -11.99 -1.21 2.17
C GLU A 270 -12.41 0.11 2.81
N GLY A 271 -12.22 1.22 2.09
CA GLY A 271 -12.43 2.56 2.63
C GLY A 271 -11.56 2.81 3.88
N THR A 272 -12.20 3.12 5.00
CA THR A 272 -11.54 3.41 6.29
C THR A 272 -11.34 2.15 7.15
N VAL A 273 -11.53 0.95 6.61
CA VAL A 273 -11.39 -0.31 7.33
C VAL A 273 -10.22 -1.11 6.76
N ALA A 274 -9.38 -1.64 7.64
CA ALA A 274 -8.30 -2.56 7.28
C ALA A 274 -8.47 -3.90 8.00
N ARG A 275 -8.44 -4.99 7.25
CA ARG A 275 -8.54 -6.36 7.77
C ARG A 275 -7.20 -7.05 7.62
N VAL A 276 -6.58 -7.40 8.75
CA VAL A 276 -5.26 -8.03 8.81
C VAL A 276 -5.44 -9.52 9.06
N ASP A 277 -4.92 -10.37 8.19
CA ASP A 277 -4.95 -11.84 8.37
C ASP A 277 -4.13 -12.26 9.59
N ARG A 278 -4.78 -12.96 10.54
CA ARG A 278 -4.16 -13.31 11.83
C ARG A 278 -3.11 -14.41 11.70
N ALA A 279 -3.38 -15.43 10.87
CA ALA A 279 -2.52 -16.59 10.76
C ALA A 279 -1.21 -16.24 10.05
N GLY A 280 -1.31 -15.49 8.96
CA GLY A 280 -0.18 -14.93 8.23
C GLY A 280 0.57 -13.90 9.05
N LEU A 281 -0.09 -13.02 9.80
CA LEU A 281 0.63 -12.11 10.71
C LEU A 281 1.42 -12.89 11.77
N ALA A 282 0.84 -13.92 12.38
CA ALA A 282 1.47 -14.72 13.43
C ALA A 282 2.70 -15.51 12.94
N SER A 283 2.80 -15.82 11.65
CA SER A 283 3.97 -16.50 11.08
C SER A 283 5.16 -15.58 10.81
N LEU A 284 4.96 -14.25 10.85
CA LEU A 284 6.03 -13.28 10.61
C LEU A 284 6.89 -13.03 11.85
N PRO A 285 8.16 -12.60 11.67
CA PRO A 285 8.96 -12.08 12.78
C PRO A 285 8.31 -10.87 13.45
N LEU A 286 8.48 -10.73 14.78
CA LEU A 286 7.85 -9.64 15.58
C LEU A 286 8.12 -8.24 15.02
N ALA A 287 9.32 -8.01 14.48
CA ALA A 287 9.70 -6.73 13.88
C ALA A 287 8.86 -6.38 12.64
N ILE A 288 8.49 -7.39 11.85
CA ILE A 288 7.65 -7.22 10.66
C ILE A 288 6.18 -7.15 11.06
N GLN A 289 5.73 -7.94 12.04
CA GLN A 289 4.36 -7.85 12.57
C GLN A 289 3.99 -6.41 12.96
N ARG A 290 4.86 -5.75 13.74
CA ARG A 290 4.68 -4.36 14.18
C ARG A 290 4.53 -3.40 13.00
N ARG A 291 5.37 -3.54 11.99
CA ARG A 291 5.38 -2.66 10.81
C ARG A 291 4.17 -2.89 9.90
N VAL A 292 3.76 -4.13 9.69
CA VAL A 292 2.53 -4.47 8.96
C VAL A 292 1.31 -3.84 9.65
N LEU A 293 1.24 -3.93 10.98
CA LEU A 293 0.16 -3.32 11.75
C LEU A 293 0.19 -1.78 11.69
N ILE A 294 1.36 -1.15 11.82
CA ILE A 294 1.51 0.30 11.65
C ILE A 294 1.03 0.71 10.24
N ALA A 295 1.47 0.00 9.20
CA ALA A 295 1.08 0.28 7.82
C ALA A 295 -0.44 0.13 7.63
N ALA A 296 -1.05 -0.90 8.22
CA ALA A 296 -2.50 -1.10 8.18
C ALA A 296 -3.26 0.06 8.84
N VAL A 297 -2.81 0.53 10.01
CA VAL A 297 -3.42 1.66 10.72
C VAL A 297 -3.23 2.97 9.95
N LEU A 298 -2.02 3.26 9.49
CA LEU A 298 -1.71 4.47 8.72
C LEU A 298 -2.56 4.54 7.46
N ARG A 299 -2.62 3.46 6.68
CA ARG A 299 -3.39 3.44 5.44
C ARG A 299 -4.90 3.51 5.69
N ALA A 300 -5.41 2.84 6.72
CA ALA A 300 -6.83 2.94 7.07
C ALA A 300 -7.21 4.36 7.50
N SER A 301 -6.32 5.04 8.22
CA SER A 301 -6.53 6.38 8.77
C SER A 301 -6.11 7.54 7.86
N ASP A 302 -5.73 7.28 6.61
CA ASP A 302 -5.13 8.29 5.70
C ASP A 302 -3.99 9.06 6.37
N GLU A 303 -3.07 8.31 6.99
CA GLU A 303 -1.87 8.78 7.69
C GLU A 303 -2.12 9.66 8.92
N GLN A 304 -3.36 9.72 9.44
CA GLN A 304 -3.72 10.56 10.57
C GLN A 304 -3.38 9.95 11.94
N LEU A 305 -3.11 8.64 11.99
CA LEU A 305 -2.86 7.92 13.23
C LEU A 305 -1.61 7.04 13.15
N VAL A 306 -0.66 7.33 14.05
CA VAL A 306 0.40 6.38 14.43
C VAL A 306 0.09 5.91 15.86
N PRO A 307 -0.12 4.60 16.09
CA PRO A 307 -0.39 4.10 17.43
C PRO A 307 0.85 4.22 18.32
N THR A 308 0.65 4.46 19.62
CA THR A 308 1.74 4.38 20.60
C THR A 308 2.28 2.95 20.67
N PHE A 309 3.52 2.78 21.15
CA PHE A 309 4.12 1.46 21.28
C PHE A 309 3.24 0.49 22.10
N GLU A 310 2.68 0.94 23.22
CA GLU A 310 1.77 0.15 24.06
C GLU A 310 0.51 -0.30 23.31
N ARG A 311 -0.12 0.61 22.55
CA ARG A 311 -1.31 0.31 21.74
C ARG A 311 -1.00 -0.63 20.58
N LEU A 312 0.16 -0.47 19.95
CA LEU A 312 0.63 -1.35 18.88
C LEU A 312 0.88 -2.76 19.41
N GLU A 313 1.52 -2.91 20.57
CA GLU A 313 1.76 -4.23 21.16
C GLU A 313 0.46 -4.89 21.65
N ALA A 314 -0.49 -4.10 22.15
CA ALA A 314 -1.84 -4.59 22.46
C ALA A 314 -2.52 -5.14 21.19
N LEU A 315 -2.49 -4.38 20.09
CA LEU A 315 -3.02 -4.82 18.79
C LEU A 315 -2.34 -6.10 18.29
N ARG A 316 -1.00 -6.15 18.34
CA ARG A 316 -0.21 -7.31 17.90
C ARG A 316 -0.55 -8.56 18.71
N THR A 317 -0.55 -8.44 20.03
CA THR A 317 -0.87 -9.55 20.94
C THR A 317 -2.33 -10.00 20.78
N GLY A 318 -3.25 -9.05 20.58
CA GLY A 318 -4.65 -9.33 20.27
C GLY A 318 -4.84 -10.05 18.93
N ALA A 319 -4.14 -9.63 17.89
CA ALA A 319 -4.17 -10.29 16.59
C ALA A 319 -3.62 -11.73 16.67
N GLU A 320 -2.56 -11.96 17.45
CA GLU A 320 -1.97 -13.29 17.60
C GLU A 320 -2.85 -14.21 18.47
N ARG A 321 -3.19 -13.78 19.69
CA ARG A 321 -3.77 -14.64 20.75
C ARG A 321 -5.06 -14.11 21.36
N GLY A 322 -5.55 -12.98 20.89
CA GLY A 322 -6.77 -12.36 21.40
C GLY A 322 -8.00 -13.24 21.22
N ARG A 323 -8.93 -13.09 22.17
CA ARG A 323 -10.26 -13.73 22.09
C ARG A 323 -11.08 -13.01 21.02
N VAL A 324 -11.93 -13.76 20.33
CA VAL A 324 -12.83 -13.18 19.33
C VAL A 324 -13.79 -12.21 20.02
N GLY A 325 -13.95 -11.02 19.44
CA GLY A 325 -14.74 -9.91 19.98
C GLY A 325 -13.96 -8.97 20.89
N THR A 326 -12.68 -9.26 21.21
CA THR A 326 -11.84 -8.29 21.93
C THR A 326 -11.69 -7.01 21.13
N ARG A 327 -11.87 -5.87 21.80
CA ARG A 327 -11.69 -4.52 21.24
C ARG A 327 -10.42 -3.89 21.79
N ILE A 328 -9.70 -3.16 20.95
CA ILE A 328 -8.42 -2.56 21.28
C ILE A 328 -8.45 -1.10 20.82
N GLU A 329 -8.34 -0.16 21.75
CA GLU A 329 -8.28 1.27 21.43
C GLU A 329 -6.93 1.63 20.80
N LEU A 330 -6.95 2.27 19.63
CA LEU A 330 -5.74 2.69 18.91
C LEU A 330 -5.48 4.21 19.03
N GLY A 331 -6.46 4.97 19.51
CA GLY A 331 -6.40 6.41 19.71
C GLY A 331 -7.11 7.21 18.61
N ARG A 332 -7.39 8.49 18.88
CA ARG A 332 -8.07 9.42 17.94
C ARG A 332 -9.39 8.85 17.37
N GLY A 333 -10.14 8.07 18.17
CA GLY A 333 -11.40 7.46 17.75
C GLY A 333 -11.27 6.19 16.90
N TRP A 334 -10.06 5.63 16.77
CA TRP A 334 -9.79 4.37 16.08
C TRP A 334 -9.67 3.21 17.06
N GLU A 335 -10.07 2.03 16.62
CA GLU A 335 -9.96 0.78 17.36
C GLU A 335 -9.65 -0.40 16.43
N ALA A 336 -9.40 -1.56 17.02
CA ALA A 336 -9.42 -2.84 16.35
C ALA A 336 -10.36 -3.83 17.05
N ILE A 337 -11.00 -4.70 16.27
CA ILE A 337 -11.79 -5.85 16.73
C ILE A 337 -11.10 -7.14 16.28
N ILE A 338 -10.91 -8.06 17.21
CA ILE A 338 -10.36 -9.38 16.92
C ILE A 338 -11.47 -10.31 16.42
N GLU A 339 -11.39 -10.72 15.16
CA GLU A 339 -12.27 -11.74 14.55
C GLU A 339 -11.60 -13.12 14.57
N TYR A 340 -12.29 -14.16 14.09
CA TYR A 340 -11.72 -15.51 14.07
C TYR A 340 -10.43 -15.60 13.24
N ASN A 341 -10.43 -15.03 12.03
CA ASN A 341 -9.30 -15.14 11.09
C ASN A 341 -8.62 -13.79 10.82
N ALA A 342 -9.20 -12.68 11.28
CA ALA A 342 -8.70 -11.34 10.99
C ALA A 342 -8.65 -10.47 12.27
N ALA A 343 -7.75 -9.50 12.30
CA ALA A 343 -7.84 -8.34 13.16
C ALA A 343 -8.30 -7.16 12.30
N THR A 344 -9.48 -6.61 12.62
CA THR A 344 -10.11 -5.58 11.79
C THR A 344 -9.99 -4.23 12.48
N ILE A 345 -9.39 -3.26 11.79
CA ILE A 345 -9.05 -1.92 12.26
C ILE A 345 -9.99 -0.92 11.58
N GLY A 346 -10.51 0.03 12.34
CA GLY A 346 -11.28 1.14 11.79
C GLY A 346 -11.83 2.11 12.83
N PRO A 347 -12.71 3.05 12.43
CA PRO A 347 -13.33 4.00 13.34
C PRO A 347 -14.29 3.33 14.33
N ALA A 348 -14.16 3.61 15.63
CA ALA A 348 -14.83 2.84 16.68
C ALA A 348 -16.37 2.83 16.61
N GLY A 349 -16.98 3.92 16.14
CA GLY A 349 -18.43 4.02 15.98
C GLY A 349 -19.00 3.38 14.72
N ARG A 350 -18.16 3.00 13.74
CA ARG A 350 -18.61 2.54 12.41
C ARG A 350 -18.12 1.14 12.03
N LEU A 351 -17.18 0.59 12.80
CA LEU A 351 -16.48 -0.64 12.44
C LEU A 351 -17.42 -1.84 12.26
N GLU A 352 -18.35 -2.05 13.20
CA GLU A 352 -19.30 -3.16 13.09
C GLU A 352 -20.31 -2.96 11.96
N GLU A 353 -20.69 -1.71 11.66
CA GLU A 353 -21.60 -1.41 10.57
C GLU A 353 -20.95 -1.68 9.21
N ALA A 354 -19.67 -1.32 9.07
CA ALA A 354 -18.87 -1.65 7.90
C ALA A 354 -18.72 -3.18 7.76
N LEU A 355 -18.35 -3.88 8.83
CA LEU A 355 -18.25 -5.35 8.85
C LEU A 355 -19.57 -6.04 8.48
N ARG A 356 -20.72 -5.52 8.94
CA ARG A 356 -22.04 -6.01 8.52
C ARG A 356 -22.27 -5.83 7.03
N ARG A 357 -21.97 -4.64 6.49
CA ARG A 357 -22.14 -4.35 5.06
C ARG A 357 -21.28 -5.28 4.18
N GLU A 358 -20.05 -5.54 4.59
CA GLU A 358 -19.09 -6.38 3.87
C GLU A 358 -19.39 -7.88 3.95
N SER A 359 -20.06 -8.33 5.01
CA SER A 359 -20.35 -9.75 5.23
C SER A 359 -21.07 -10.43 4.06
N GLY A 360 -21.78 -9.64 3.23
CA GLY A 360 -22.51 -10.12 2.06
C GLY A 360 -23.71 -11.00 2.39
N VAL A 361 -23.99 -11.26 3.67
CA VAL A 361 -25.19 -11.99 4.13
C VAL A 361 -26.41 -11.06 4.12
N PRO A 362 -27.63 -11.58 3.94
CA PRO A 362 -28.83 -10.77 4.08
C PRO A 362 -28.95 -10.23 5.51
N LEU A 363 -29.35 -8.96 5.64
CA LEU A 363 -29.51 -8.30 6.93
C LEU A 363 -30.96 -7.85 7.14
N LEU A 364 -31.46 -8.07 8.33
CA LEU A 364 -32.73 -7.57 8.82
C LEU A 364 -32.47 -6.74 10.07
N GLU A 365 -33.13 -5.59 10.20
CA GLU A 365 -32.88 -4.68 11.32
C GLU A 365 -33.25 -5.34 12.67
N PRO A 366 -32.42 -5.20 13.72
CA PRO A 366 -32.70 -5.80 15.01
C PRO A 366 -34.04 -5.36 15.57
N GLY A 367 -34.88 -6.32 15.94
CA GLY A 367 -36.22 -6.06 16.47
C GLY A 367 -37.32 -6.13 15.41
N THR A 368 -36.99 -6.19 14.12
CA THR A 368 -37.99 -6.38 13.07
C THR A 368 -38.69 -7.75 13.20
N SER A 369 -40.00 -7.74 13.00
CA SER A 369 -40.88 -8.91 12.97
C SER A 369 -41.97 -8.67 11.94
N ILE A 370 -42.06 -9.53 10.93
CA ILE A 370 -42.97 -9.38 9.80
C ILE A 370 -43.77 -10.68 9.68
N ASP A 371 -45.09 -10.58 9.83
CA ASP A 371 -46.00 -11.69 9.58
C ASP A 371 -46.08 -11.94 8.07
N LEU A 372 -45.92 -13.19 7.66
CA LEU A 372 -45.92 -13.59 6.26
C LEU A 372 -47.32 -14.08 5.90
N VAL A 373 -47.98 -13.39 4.97
CA VAL A 373 -49.33 -13.71 4.51
C VAL A 373 -49.39 -13.64 2.98
N GLY A 374 -49.99 -14.65 2.35
CA GLY A 374 -50.07 -14.76 0.90
C GLY A 374 -48.69 -14.90 0.24
N SER A 375 -48.39 -14.03 -0.73
CA SER A 375 -47.10 -14.01 -1.41
C SER A 375 -46.62 -12.58 -1.62
N ALA A 376 -45.38 -12.29 -1.23
CA ALA A 376 -44.77 -10.98 -1.43
C ALA A 376 -43.23 -11.07 -1.51
N GLU A 377 -42.60 -9.90 -1.64
CA GLU A 377 -41.15 -9.73 -1.63
C GLU A 377 -40.77 -8.71 -0.54
N ILE A 378 -39.72 -9.00 0.22
CA ILE A 378 -39.22 -8.17 1.32
C ILE A 378 -37.79 -7.74 1.00
N ALA A 379 -37.51 -6.44 1.07
CA ALA A 379 -36.16 -5.92 0.94
C ALA A 379 -35.35 -6.19 2.22
N LEU A 380 -34.12 -6.65 2.04
CA LEU A 380 -33.15 -6.92 3.09
C LEU A 380 -31.86 -6.12 2.83
N GLY A 381 -31.09 -5.86 3.87
CA GLY A 381 -29.77 -5.24 3.74
C GLY A 381 -28.82 -6.10 2.90
N ASN A 382 -27.71 -5.50 2.47
CA ASN A 382 -26.72 -6.10 1.56
C ASN A 382 -27.26 -6.49 0.17
N ARG A 383 -28.28 -5.76 -0.30
CA ARG A 383 -28.94 -5.91 -1.62
C ARG A 383 -29.58 -7.28 -1.81
N TRP A 384 -30.15 -7.80 -0.74
CA TRP A 384 -30.91 -9.02 -0.78
C TRP A 384 -32.39 -8.71 -0.81
N ARG A 385 -33.16 -9.56 -1.48
CA ARG A 385 -34.61 -9.60 -1.40
C ARG A 385 -35.03 -11.01 -1.03
N LEU A 386 -36.03 -11.12 -0.15
CA LEU A 386 -36.67 -12.37 0.19
C LEU A 386 -38.02 -12.45 -0.48
N ARG A 387 -38.19 -13.39 -1.41
CA ARG A 387 -39.49 -13.76 -1.97
C ARG A 387 -40.09 -14.86 -1.13
N TYR A 388 -41.39 -14.80 -0.88
CA TYR A 388 -42.08 -15.86 -0.16
C TYR A 388 -43.47 -16.14 -0.72
N ARG A 389 -43.93 -17.36 -0.47
CA ARG A 389 -45.31 -17.79 -0.66
C ARG A 389 -45.70 -18.64 0.55
N THR A 390 -46.79 -18.29 1.21
CA THR A 390 -47.35 -19.07 2.31
C THR A 390 -48.76 -19.58 1.98
N ALA A 391 -49.06 -20.79 2.45
CA ALA A 391 -50.38 -21.41 2.35
C ALA A 391 -51.23 -21.20 3.62
N VAL A 392 -50.60 -20.79 4.73
CA VAL A 392 -51.23 -20.61 6.05
C VAL A 392 -50.70 -19.37 6.77
N GLU A 393 -51.49 -18.81 7.68
CA GLU A 393 -51.04 -17.74 8.58
C GLU A 393 -50.19 -18.31 9.74
N GLY A 394 -49.38 -17.45 10.37
CA GLY A 394 -48.59 -17.80 11.56
C GLY A 394 -47.07 -17.87 11.36
N TRP A 395 -46.59 -17.83 10.10
CA TRP A 395 -45.17 -17.73 9.80
C TRP A 395 -44.65 -16.30 9.94
N VAL A 396 -43.49 -16.15 10.56
CA VAL A 396 -42.90 -14.82 10.81
C VAL A 396 -41.46 -14.78 10.31
N LEU A 397 -41.14 -13.73 9.56
CA LEU A 397 -39.75 -13.33 9.30
C LEU A 397 -39.32 -12.33 10.39
N ARG A 398 -38.30 -12.68 11.18
CA ARG A 398 -37.85 -11.82 12.29
C ARG A 398 -36.38 -11.98 12.60
N THR A 399 -35.86 -11.12 13.46
CA THR A 399 -34.55 -11.34 14.09
C THR A 399 -34.66 -12.28 15.30
N ARG A 400 -33.50 -12.72 15.81
CA ARG A 400 -33.44 -13.64 16.95
C ARG A 400 -34.05 -13.07 18.23
N ARG A 401 -34.57 -13.96 19.07
CA ARG A 401 -35.12 -13.68 20.40
C ARG A 401 -34.49 -14.60 21.44
N PRO A 402 -34.39 -14.16 22.71
CA PRO A 402 -33.95 -15.03 23.79
C PRO A 402 -34.81 -16.30 23.89
N GLY A 403 -34.15 -17.46 23.88
CA GLY A 403 -34.82 -18.77 23.98
C GLY A 403 -35.20 -19.41 22.65
N ASP A 404 -34.88 -18.79 21.51
CA ASP A 404 -35.08 -19.39 20.19
C ASP A 404 -34.37 -20.76 20.05
N ARG A 405 -35.06 -21.69 19.37
CA ARG A 405 -34.52 -23.00 19.05
C ARG A 405 -34.56 -23.25 17.55
N LEU A 406 -33.45 -23.72 16.99
CA LEU A 406 -33.27 -24.02 15.58
C LEU A 406 -33.59 -25.50 15.30
N LEU A 407 -34.52 -25.74 14.38
CA LEU A 407 -34.79 -27.07 13.84
C LEU A 407 -33.85 -27.34 12.66
N LEU A 408 -33.03 -28.39 12.75
CA LEU A 408 -32.08 -28.77 11.69
C LEU A 408 -32.64 -29.82 10.73
N SER A 409 -33.51 -30.69 11.25
CA SER A 409 -34.23 -31.72 10.52
C SER A 409 -35.49 -32.07 11.32
N PRO A 410 -36.61 -32.43 10.68
CA PRO A 410 -37.81 -32.89 11.37
C PRO A 410 -37.56 -34.05 12.35
N ASP A 411 -36.57 -34.89 12.07
CA ASP A 411 -36.26 -36.09 12.85
C ASP A 411 -35.35 -35.84 14.07
N ARG A 412 -34.93 -34.58 14.29
CA ARG A 412 -34.00 -34.22 15.38
C ARG A 412 -34.59 -33.15 16.29
N PRO A 413 -34.33 -33.22 17.60
CA PRO A 413 -34.81 -32.20 18.53
C PRO A 413 -34.17 -30.83 18.21
N PRO A 414 -34.93 -29.72 18.31
CA PRO A 414 -34.41 -28.37 18.10
C PRO A 414 -33.28 -28.00 19.06
N VAL A 415 -32.19 -27.48 18.50
CA VAL A 415 -31.01 -27.01 19.27
C VAL A 415 -31.16 -25.54 19.63
N ARG A 416 -30.47 -25.06 20.67
CA ARG A 416 -30.50 -23.63 21.02
C ARG A 416 -29.84 -22.82 19.90
N LEU A 417 -30.50 -21.79 19.40
CA LEU A 417 -30.01 -20.99 18.28
C LEU A 417 -28.66 -20.32 18.60
N GLN A 418 -28.52 -19.78 19.81
CA GLN A 418 -27.27 -19.15 20.28
C GLN A 418 -26.08 -20.12 20.18
N ASP A 419 -26.25 -21.35 20.67
CA ASP A 419 -25.18 -22.34 20.71
C ASP A 419 -24.80 -22.77 19.28
N TRP A 420 -25.80 -22.90 18.39
CA TRP A 420 -25.56 -23.20 16.99
C TRP A 420 -24.77 -22.09 16.27
N LEU A 421 -25.14 -20.82 16.47
CA LEU A 421 -24.45 -19.66 15.88
C LEU A 421 -23.00 -19.56 16.37
N VAL A 422 -22.76 -19.82 17.66
CA VAL A 422 -21.41 -19.86 18.25
C VAL A 422 -20.58 -20.98 17.63
N ASN A 423 -21.13 -22.19 17.53
CA ASN A 423 -20.44 -23.35 16.96
C ASN A 423 -20.13 -23.15 15.47
N ARG A 424 -21.01 -22.47 14.73
CA ARG A 424 -20.76 -22.04 13.34
C ARG A 424 -19.86 -20.81 13.21
N LYS A 425 -19.29 -20.32 14.31
CA LYS A 425 -18.38 -19.16 14.35
C LYS A 425 -18.99 -17.90 13.72
N VAL A 426 -20.31 -17.73 13.83
CA VAL A 426 -20.99 -16.54 13.33
C VAL A 426 -20.56 -15.34 14.18
N PRO A 427 -20.05 -14.24 13.59
CA PRO A 427 -19.60 -13.06 14.34
C PRO A 427 -20.74 -12.41 15.15
N ALA A 428 -20.43 -11.93 16.36
CA ALA A 428 -21.42 -11.35 17.27
C ALA A 428 -22.20 -10.18 16.64
N TYR A 429 -21.50 -9.28 15.94
CA TYR A 429 -22.07 -8.12 15.26
C TYR A 429 -23.08 -8.46 14.14
N LEU A 430 -23.15 -9.73 13.69
CA LEU A 430 -24.13 -10.21 12.72
C LEU A 430 -25.32 -10.93 13.34
N ARG A 431 -25.17 -11.52 14.53
CA ARG A 431 -26.17 -12.49 15.05
C ARG A 431 -27.56 -11.87 15.26
N ASP A 432 -27.60 -10.61 15.68
CA ASP A 432 -28.85 -9.86 15.90
C ASP A 432 -29.49 -9.34 14.59
N TRP A 433 -28.78 -9.45 13.46
CA TRP A 433 -29.19 -8.94 12.15
C TRP A 433 -29.60 -10.03 11.16
N LEU A 434 -29.49 -11.31 11.53
CA LEU A 434 -29.82 -12.40 10.61
C LEU A 434 -31.34 -12.54 10.46
N PRO A 435 -31.86 -12.63 9.22
CA PRO A 435 -33.27 -12.93 8.98
C PRO A 435 -33.57 -14.39 9.33
N LEU A 436 -34.53 -14.60 10.23
CA LEU A 436 -34.98 -15.91 10.67
C LEU A 436 -36.42 -16.15 10.22
N LEU A 437 -36.66 -17.29 9.57
CA LEU A 437 -38.01 -17.79 9.36
C LEU A 437 -38.41 -18.64 10.56
N ALA A 438 -39.46 -18.23 11.25
CA ALA A 438 -39.88 -18.84 12.50
C ALA A 438 -41.39 -19.07 12.58
N ASP A 439 -41.75 -20.10 13.34
CA ASP A 439 -43.09 -20.34 13.89
C ASP A 439 -42.96 -20.31 15.43
N GLY A 440 -43.47 -19.25 16.04
CA GLY A 440 -43.27 -18.97 17.46
C GLY A 440 -41.79 -18.90 17.87
N ARG A 441 -41.36 -19.83 18.73
CA ARG A 441 -39.96 -19.96 19.22
C ARG A 441 -39.10 -20.92 18.39
N VAL A 442 -39.69 -21.64 17.44
CA VAL A 442 -38.99 -22.58 16.58
C VAL A 442 -38.57 -21.86 15.31
N VAL A 443 -37.26 -21.78 15.10
CA VAL A 443 -36.64 -21.24 13.89
C VAL A 443 -36.42 -22.40 12.94
N TRP A 444 -36.91 -22.26 11.72
CA TRP A 444 -36.84 -23.29 10.68
C TRP A 444 -35.72 -23.02 9.69
N TRP A 445 -35.40 -21.74 9.47
CA TRP A 445 -34.40 -21.36 8.49
C TRP A 445 -33.75 -20.02 8.84
N ILE A 446 -32.46 -19.90 8.54
CA ILE A 446 -31.65 -18.70 8.75
C ILE A 446 -31.15 -18.24 7.38
N GLY A 447 -31.66 -17.11 6.91
CA GLY A 447 -31.33 -16.59 5.59
C GLY A 447 -29.84 -16.33 5.44
N GLY A 448 -29.24 -16.87 4.38
CA GLY A 448 -27.81 -16.76 4.07
C GLY A 448 -26.90 -17.73 4.80
N LEU A 449 -27.35 -18.42 5.86
CA LEU A 449 -26.56 -19.44 6.56
C LEU A 449 -27.02 -20.88 6.29
N MET A 450 -28.30 -21.09 5.96
CA MET A 450 -28.90 -22.41 5.69
C MET A 450 -29.31 -22.57 4.22
N GLY A 451 -28.63 -21.88 3.32
CA GLY A 451 -28.95 -21.85 1.88
C GLY A 451 -29.74 -20.61 1.47
N ARG A 452 -30.03 -20.51 0.17
CA ARG A 452 -30.77 -19.37 -0.41
C ARG A 452 -32.27 -19.60 -0.46
N SER A 453 -32.74 -20.83 -0.45
CA SER A 453 -34.16 -21.15 -0.44
C SER A 453 -34.49 -22.12 0.67
N PHE A 454 -35.76 -22.14 1.06
CA PHE A 454 -36.31 -23.11 1.98
C PHE A 454 -37.77 -23.39 1.61
N SER A 455 -38.13 -24.67 1.61
CA SER A 455 -39.50 -25.13 1.43
C SER A 455 -39.87 -26.02 2.60
N HIS A 456 -40.99 -25.71 3.25
CA HIS A 456 -41.51 -26.54 4.33
C HIS A 456 -41.94 -27.92 3.79
N PRO A 457 -41.65 -29.05 4.47
CA PRO A 457 -41.94 -30.39 3.95
C PRO A 457 -43.41 -30.66 3.58
N GLN A 458 -44.33 -29.96 4.24
CA GLN A 458 -45.78 -30.05 4.00
C GLN A 458 -46.29 -28.94 3.06
N GLY A 459 -45.41 -28.16 2.42
CA GLY A 459 -45.79 -27.09 1.49
C GLY A 459 -46.42 -25.85 2.16
N LEU A 460 -46.26 -25.69 3.48
CA LEU A 460 -46.87 -24.57 4.23
C LEU A 460 -46.27 -23.21 3.86
N ILE A 461 -44.97 -23.17 3.58
CA ILE A 461 -44.26 -21.95 3.21
C ILE A 461 -43.07 -22.29 2.32
N GLU A 462 -42.83 -21.40 1.35
CA GLU A 462 -41.66 -21.40 0.48
C GLU A 462 -41.02 -20.00 0.53
N VAL A 463 -39.71 -19.96 0.67
CA VAL A 463 -38.92 -18.71 0.65
C VAL A 463 -37.69 -18.84 -0.25
N GLU A 464 -37.32 -17.74 -0.89
CA GLU A 464 -36.15 -17.64 -1.75
C GLU A 464 -35.44 -16.29 -1.57
N LEU A 465 -34.13 -16.31 -1.40
CA LEU A 465 -33.25 -15.15 -1.39
C LEU A 465 -32.72 -14.87 -2.78
N VAL A 466 -33.05 -13.70 -3.29
CA VAL A 466 -32.52 -13.15 -4.51
C VAL A 466 -31.59 -12.01 -4.15
N ARG A 467 -30.31 -12.09 -4.52
CA ARG A 467 -29.41 -10.95 -4.41
C ARG A 467 -29.57 -10.12 -5.66
N GLU A 468 -29.87 -8.84 -5.51
CA GLU A 468 -29.83 -7.95 -6.66
C GLU A 468 -28.40 -7.99 -7.22
N PRO A 469 -28.25 -8.21 -8.54
CA PRO A 469 -26.95 -8.10 -9.15
C PRO A 469 -26.38 -6.72 -8.79
N VAL A 470 -25.08 -6.67 -8.48
CA VAL A 470 -24.41 -5.38 -8.69
C VAL A 470 -24.64 -5.14 -10.16
N GLY A 471 -25.28 -4.03 -10.52
CA GLY A 471 -25.08 -3.49 -11.85
C GLY A 471 -23.59 -3.20 -11.91
N LEU A 472 -22.78 -4.20 -12.30
CA LEU A 472 -21.44 -3.99 -12.79
C LEU A 472 -21.62 -3.26 -14.10
N THR A 473 -22.09 -2.02 -14.01
CA THR A 473 -21.71 -1.04 -15.00
C THR A 473 -20.20 -1.05 -14.91
N THR A 474 -19.59 -1.17 -16.06
CA THR A 474 -18.16 -0.99 -16.34
C THR A 474 -17.61 0.36 -15.83
N ARG A 475 -18.38 1.13 -15.07
CA ARG A 475 -17.95 2.32 -14.32
C ARG A 475 -17.32 2.01 -12.95
N GLU A 476 -17.56 0.85 -12.34
CA GLU A 476 -17.04 0.54 -10.99
C GLU A 476 -15.81 -0.38 -10.96
N ARG A 477 -15.46 -1.02 -12.09
CA ARG A 477 -14.04 -1.31 -12.36
C ARG A 477 -13.45 0.04 -12.76
N GLY A 478 -12.32 0.46 -12.23
CA GLY A 478 -11.65 1.72 -12.60
C GLY A 478 -11.17 1.82 -14.06
N PHE A 479 -11.80 1.10 -14.97
CA PHE A 479 -11.68 1.18 -16.42
C PHE A 479 -13.10 1.12 -16.96
N THR A 480 -13.61 2.27 -17.39
CA THR A 480 -14.67 2.27 -18.40
C THR A 480 -14.22 1.29 -19.49
N VAL A 481 -15.10 0.37 -19.91
CA VAL A 481 -14.97 -0.29 -21.22
C VAL A 481 -15.13 0.82 -22.26
N GLN A 482 -14.07 1.61 -22.37
CA GLN A 482 -13.64 2.22 -23.59
C GLN A 482 -13.14 1.04 -24.39
N ASP A 483 -13.68 0.92 -25.60
CA ASP A 483 -13.19 0.09 -26.70
C ASP A 483 -11.73 -0.33 -26.47
N ASP A 484 -11.43 -1.64 -26.45
CA ASP A 484 -10.10 -2.18 -26.15
C ASP A 484 -9.00 -1.43 -26.93
N ARG A 485 -9.34 -0.92 -28.13
CA ARG A 485 -8.53 -0.05 -28.97
C ARG A 485 -8.19 1.30 -28.34
N VAL A 486 -9.16 1.97 -27.74
CA VAL A 486 -8.99 3.25 -27.03
C VAL A 486 -8.15 3.07 -25.76
N LEU A 487 -8.33 1.96 -25.03
CA LEU A 487 -7.49 1.66 -23.87
C LEU A 487 -6.05 1.34 -24.29
N ALA A 488 -5.87 0.56 -25.35
CA ALA A 488 -4.56 0.27 -25.93
C ALA A 488 -3.84 1.54 -26.40
N GLU A 489 -4.53 2.44 -27.11
CA GLU A 489 -3.98 3.72 -27.57
C GLU A 489 -3.52 4.60 -26.41
N LYS A 490 -4.33 4.73 -25.35
CA LYS A 490 -3.97 5.50 -24.14
C LYS A 490 -2.76 4.95 -23.39
N LEU A 491 -2.54 3.64 -23.48
CA LEU A 491 -1.43 2.95 -22.85
C LEU A 491 -0.19 2.86 -23.74
N GLY A 492 -0.23 3.45 -24.95
CA GLY A 492 0.87 3.42 -25.91
C GLY A 492 1.13 2.04 -26.52
N LEU A 493 0.10 1.19 -26.59
CA LEU A 493 0.17 -0.13 -27.23
C LEU A 493 -0.13 0.03 -28.73
N GLU A 494 0.54 -0.75 -29.58
CA GLU A 494 0.43 -0.59 -31.05
C GLU A 494 -0.98 -0.94 -31.55
N ARG A 495 -1.48 -2.11 -31.15
CA ARG A 495 -2.83 -2.57 -31.48
C ARG A 495 -3.27 -3.70 -30.57
N VAL A 496 -4.57 -3.83 -30.38
CA VAL A 496 -5.18 -5.03 -29.78
C VAL A 496 -5.09 -6.17 -30.80
N LEU A 497 -4.50 -7.29 -30.39
CA LEU A 497 -4.36 -8.49 -31.21
C LEU A 497 -5.54 -9.45 -30.99
N ILE A 498 -6.01 -9.57 -29.74
CA ILE A 498 -7.14 -10.41 -29.34
C ILE A 498 -7.93 -9.66 -28.27
N ASP A 499 -9.17 -9.28 -28.57
CA ASP A 499 -10.08 -8.59 -27.64
C ASP A 499 -10.62 -9.51 -26.53
N GLU A 500 -11.16 -8.92 -25.45
CA GLU A 500 -11.65 -9.65 -24.28
C GLU A 500 -12.73 -10.68 -24.64
N GLU A 501 -13.68 -10.33 -25.51
CA GLU A 501 -14.80 -11.22 -25.87
C GLU A 501 -14.33 -12.46 -26.63
N THR A 502 -13.50 -12.26 -27.65
CA THR A 502 -12.89 -13.34 -28.44
C THR A 502 -12.05 -14.25 -27.57
N LEU A 503 -11.28 -13.65 -26.67
CA LEU A 503 -10.43 -14.37 -25.73
C LEU A 503 -11.27 -15.26 -24.81
N GLN A 504 -12.24 -14.68 -24.09
CA GLN A 504 -13.07 -15.41 -23.14
C GLN A 504 -13.88 -16.52 -23.81
N ARG A 505 -14.40 -16.28 -25.03
CA ARG A 505 -15.08 -17.32 -25.81
C ARG A 505 -14.17 -18.51 -26.08
N ARG A 506 -12.94 -18.28 -26.55
CA ARG A 506 -11.99 -19.36 -26.86
C ARG A 506 -11.56 -20.13 -25.61
N VAL A 507 -11.36 -19.44 -24.50
CA VAL A 507 -11.05 -20.08 -23.20
C VAL A 507 -12.22 -20.98 -22.77
N GLY A 508 -13.46 -20.55 -22.98
CA GLY A 508 -14.65 -21.37 -22.75
C GLY A 508 -14.69 -22.64 -23.60
N GLU A 509 -14.38 -22.54 -24.90
CA GLU A 509 -14.27 -23.70 -25.81
C GLU A 509 -13.19 -24.68 -25.34
N LEU A 510 -12.00 -24.19 -25.02
CA LEU A 510 -10.90 -25.01 -24.50
C LEU A 510 -11.28 -25.73 -23.20
N GLY A 511 -11.96 -25.03 -22.28
CA GLY A 511 -12.44 -25.62 -21.03
C GLY A 511 -13.38 -26.81 -21.27
N GLN A 512 -14.26 -26.71 -22.27
CA GLN A 512 -15.16 -27.81 -22.64
C GLN A 512 -14.42 -28.99 -23.27
N GLU A 513 -13.51 -28.73 -24.22
CA GLU A 513 -12.68 -29.76 -24.88
C GLU A 513 -11.86 -30.56 -23.85
N ILE A 514 -11.18 -29.85 -22.95
CA ILE A 514 -10.34 -30.43 -21.90
C ILE A 514 -11.18 -31.18 -20.86
N THR A 515 -12.35 -30.63 -20.51
CA THR A 515 -13.32 -31.32 -19.65
C THR A 515 -13.75 -32.65 -20.23
N GLY A 516 -14.02 -32.71 -21.54
CA GLY A 516 -14.34 -33.95 -22.27
C GLY A 516 -13.23 -35.00 -22.13
N TYR A 517 -11.97 -34.61 -22.32
CA TYR A 517 -10.83 -35.51 -22.20
C TYR A 517 -10.60 -36.06 -20.78
N TYR A 518 -10.85 -35.22 -19.77
CA TYR A 518 -10.66 -35.56 -18.35
C TYR A 518 -11.95 -36.04 -17.64
N GLN A 519 -13.00 -36.38 -18.39
CA GLN A 519 -14.21 -36.95 -17.80
C GLN A 519 -13.88 -38.18 -16.93
N GLY A 520 -14.42 -38.20 -15.71
CA GLY A 520 -14.17 -39.26 -14.72
C GLY A 520 -12.77 -39.27 -14.10
N LYS A 521 -11.89 -38.32 -14.45
CA LYS A 521 -10.53 -38.16 -13.90
C LYS A 521 -10.44 -36.92 -13.01
N ARG A 522 -9.30 -36.77 -12.32
CA ARG A 522 -8.97 -35.58 -11.51
C ARG A 522 -7.62 -35.01 -11.92
N PRO A 523 -7.56 -34.10 -12.90
CA PRO A 523 -6.28 -33.58 -13.35
C PRO A 523 -5.67 -32.60 -12.34
N LEU A 524 -4.34 -32.61 -12.25
CA LEU A 524 -3.53 -31.55 -11.66
C LEU A 524 -3.07 -30.59 -12.78
N LEU A 525 -3.54 -29.36 -12.68
CA LEU A 525 -3.14 -28.27 -13.57
C LEU A 525 -1.90 -27.61 -13.02
N ILE A 526 -0.85 -27.55 -13.84
CA ILE A 526 0.42 -26.92 -13.48
C ILE A 526 0.54 -25.64 -14.30
N GLY A 527 0.36 -24.49 -13.65
CA GLY A 527 0.57 -23.19 -14.27
C GLY A 527 2.07 -22.85 -14.32
N VAL A 528 2.58 -22.50 -15.50
CA VAL A 528 3.98 -22.10 -15.65
C VAL A 528 4.10 -20.59 -15.52
N LEU A 529 4.98 -20.16 -14.60
CA LEU A 529 5.27 -18.77 -14.30
C LEU A 529 4.03 -17.95 -13.87
N THR A 530 4.26 -16.67 -13.62
CA THR A 530 3.20 -15.69 -13.36
C THR A 530 2.42 -15.31 -14.62
N GLY A 531 2.82 -15.76 -15.80
CA GLY A 531 2.12 -15.43 -17.03
C GLY A 531 0.85 -16.25 -17.22
N ALA A 532 0.92 -17.56 -16.97
CA ALA A 532 -0.20 -18.48 -17.19
C ALA A 532 -1.33 -18.36 -16.16
N PHE A 533 -1.15 -17.63 -15.05
CA PHE A 533 -2.14 -17.65 -13.96
C PHE A 533 -3.51 -17.10 -14.39
N VAL A 534 -3.54 -16.02 -15.20
CA VAL A 534 -4.81 -15.40 -15.62
C VAL A 534 -5.56 -16.37 -16.53
N PHE A 535 -4.88 -16.91 -17.53
CA PHE A 535 -5.43 -17.92 -18.43
C PHE A 535 -5.90 -19.17 -17.67
N MET A 536 -5.07 -19.70 -16.78
CA MET A 536 -5.42 -20.88 -15.99
C MET A 536 -6.63 -20.61 -15.09
N ALA A 537 -6.70 -19.45 -14.44
CA ALA A 537 -7.82 -19.09 -13.59
C ALA A 537 -9.14 -19.04 -14.37
N ASP A 538 -9.14 -18.48 -15.57
CA ASP A 538 -10.35 -18.44 -16.41
C ASP A 538 -10.67 -19.84 -16.97
N LEU A 539 -9.66 -20.60 -17.40
CA LEU A 539 -9.82 -21.97 -17.89
C LEU A 539 -10.46 -22.89 -16.83
N VAL A 540 -10.00 -22.86 -15.58
CA VAL A 540 -10.57 -23.73 -14.53
C VAL A 540 -12.03 -23.43 -14.21
N ARG A 541 -12.49 -22.18 -14.41
CA ARG A 541 -13.92 -21.84 -14.25
C ARG A 541 -14.79 -22.48 -15.34
N HIS A 542 -14.21 -22.78 -16.49
CA HIS A 542 -14.85 -23.48 -17.61
C HIS A 542 -14.65 -25.00 -17.59
N MET A 543 -14.02 -25.54 -16.53
CA MET A 543 -13.81 -26.98 -16.35
C MET A 543 -14.67 -27.53 -15.20
N PRO A 544 -15.94 -27.91 -15.43
CA PRO A 544 -16.85 -28.41 -14.38
C PRO A 544 -16.53 -29.86 -13.95
N ILE A 545 -15.28 -30.12 -13.57
CA ILE A 545 -14.77 -31.40 -13.06
C ILE A 545 -13.90 -31.18 -11.82
N PRO A 546 -13.79 -32.17 -10.91
CA PRO A 546 -12.85 -32.06 -9.80
C PRO A 546 -11.41 -32.00 -10.30
N LEU A 547 -10.66 -30.98 -9.91
CA LEU A 547 -9.28 -30.75 -10.31
C LEU A 547 -8.44 -30.21 -9.15
N SER A 548 -7.13 -30.14 -9.33
CA SER A 548 -6.22 -29.44 -8.42
C SER A 548 -5.26 -28.55 -9.20
N ILE A 549 -4.61 -27.61 -8.53
CA ILE A 549 -3.72 -26.63 -9.16
C ILE A 549 -2.39 -26.60 -8.41
N ASP A 550 -1.29 -26.46 -9.15
CA ASP A 550 0.04 -26.15 -8.64
C ASP A 550 0.75 -25.22 -9.65
N PHE A 551 1.89 -24.64 -9.27
CA PHE A 551 2.65 -23.70 -10.09
C PHE A 551 4.14 -24.04 -10.11
N MET A 552 4.76 -23.94 -11.28
CA MET A 552 6.20 -24.03 -11.44
C MET A 552 6.77 -22.74 -12.01
N ALA A 553 7.99 -22.38 -11.62
CA ALA A 553 8.70 -21.24 -12.17
C ALA A 553 10.09 -21.64 -12.65
N VAL A 554 10.49 -21.12 -13.81
CA VAL A 554 11.79 -21.38 -14.45
C VAL A 554 12.45 -20.07 -14.89
N SER A 555 13.78 -19.97 -14.78
CA SER A 555 14.56 -18.87 -15.36
C SER A 555 15.33 -19.34 -16.58
N SER A 556 15.33 -18.52 -17.61
CA SER A 556 16.33 -18.54 -18.70
C SER A 556 17.41 -17.51 -18.40
N TYR A 557 18.69 -17.85 -18.57
CA TYR A 557 19.79 -16.89 -18.39
C TYR A 557 19.73 -15.74 -19.44
N GLY A 558 19.87 -14.49 -18.98
CA GLY A 558 20.50 -13.39 -19.74
C GLY A 558 19.60 -12.24 -20.25
N GLN A 559 19.80 -11.04 -19.69
CA GLN A 559 19.40 -9.73 -20.24
C GLN A 559 20.22 -9.30 -21.48
N ALA A 560 20.67 -10.24 -22.33
CA ALA A 560 21.41 -9.92 -23.54
C ALA A 560 21.00 -10.84 -24.70
N THR A 561 21.06 -10.31 -25.90
CA THR A 561 20.41 -10.71 -27.17
C THR A 561 20.76 -12.08 -27.76
N VAL A 562 21.22 -13.07 -26.98
CA VAL A 562 21.39 -14.47 -27.41
C VAL A 562 21.02 -15.40 -26.26
N THR A 563 20.01 -16.26 -26.47
CA THR A 563 19.52 -17.24 -25.48
C THR A 563 20.60 -18.30 -25.21
N SER A 564 21.17 -18.31 -24.00
CA SER A 564 22.19 -19.31 -23.61
C SER A 564 21.63 -20.72 -23.37
N GLY A 565 20.35 -20.97 -23.66
CA GLY A 565 19.74 -22.30 -23.72
C GLY A 565 19.58 -23.05 -22.40
N VAL A 566 20.14 -22.56 -21.29
CA VAL A 566 20.05 -23.22 -19.97
C VAL A 566 18.83 -22.71 -19.21
N VAL A 567 17.84 -23.57 -19.04
CA VAL A 567 16.62 -23.35 -18.23
C VAL A 567 16.84 -23.92 -16.84
N ARG A 568 16.58 -23.14 -15.79
CA ARG A 568 16.67 -23.58 -14.38
C ARG A 568 15.31 -23.46 -13.69
N ILE A 569 14.94 -24.45 -12.88
CA ILE A 569 13.74 -24.38 -12.03
C ILE A 569 14.03 -23.48 -10.82
N ILE A 570 13.25 -22.42 -10.65
CA ILE A 570 13.28 -21.48 -9.52
C ILE A 570 12.29 -21.93 -8.44
N LYS A 571 11.11 -22.40 -8.86
CA LYS A 571 10.09 -23.00 -8.00
C LYS A 571 9.65 -24.33 -8.60
N ASP A 572 9.79 -25.40 -7.83
CA ASP A 572 9.29 -26.73 -8.16
C ASP A 572 7.90 -26.97 -7.54
N LEU A 573 7.29 -28.11 -7.86
CA LEU A 573 5.98 -28.54 -7.34
C LEU A 573 6.02 -28.83 -5.84
N ASP A 574 4.92 -28.55 -5.15
CA ASP A 574 4.80 -28.73 -3.70
C ASP A 574 4.52 -30.20 -3.32
N ARG A 575 4.23 -31.07 -4.30
CA ARG A 575 3.91 -32.48 -4.10
C ARG A 575 4.40 -33.38 -5.24
N PRO A 576 4.62 -34.69 -4.99
CA PRO A 576 4.89 -35.68 -6.04
C PRO A 576 3.73 -35.78 -7.05
N ILE A 577 4.05 -36.16 -8.29
CA ILE A 577 3.08 -36.28 -9.40
C ILE A 577 3.05 -37.68 -10.05
N GLU A 578 3.69 -38.65 -9.42
CA GLU A 578 3.70 -40.03 -9.92
C GLU A 578 2.29 -40.61 -9.93
N GLY A 579 1.86 -41.17 -11.06
CA GLY A 579 0.52 -41.71 -11.24
C GLY A 579 -0.61 -40.66 -11.34
N GLU A 580 -0.29 -39.37 -11.36
CA GLU A 580 -1.29 -38.30 -11.48
C GLU A 580 -1.58 -37.93 -12.94
N HIS A 581 -2.78 -37.40 -13.20
CA HIS A 581 -3.16 -36.86 -14.50
C HIS A 581 -2.74 -35.39 -14.60
N ILE A 582 -1.77 -35.06 -15.46
CA ILE A 582 -1.17 -33.73 -15.51
C ILE A 582 -1.62 -32.95 -16.74
N LEU A 583 -2.04 -31.71 -16.52
CA LEU A 583 -2.25 -30.70 -17.56
C LEU A 583 -1.31 -29.52 -17.31
N LEU A 584 -0.27 -29.38 -18.13
CA LEU A 584 0.60 -28.21 -18.11
C LEU A 584 -0.08 -27.04 -18.82
N VAL A 585 -0.17 -25.88 -18.17
CA VAL A 585 -0.85 -24.68 -18.66
C VAL A 585 0.19 -23.58 -18.89
N GLU A 586 0.38 -23.21 -20.16
CA GLU A 586 1.31 -22.17 -20.60
C GLU A 586 0.56 -20.93 -21.11
N ASP A 587 1.11 -19.74 -20.87
CA ASP A 587 0.63 -18.49 -21.45
C ASP A 587 1.06 -18.32 -22.91
N ILE A 588 2.34 -18.54 -23.22
CA ILE A 588 2.87 -18.34 -24.57
C ILE A 588 4.01 -19.30 -24.90
N VAL A 589 3.91 -19.93 -26.08
CA VAL A 589 4.99 -20.72 -26.67
C VAL A 589 5.69 -19.90 -27.75
N ASP A 590 6.90 -19.41 -27.43
CA ASP A 590 7.77 -18.67 -28.36
C ASP A 590 8.74 -19.62 -29.10
N SER A 591 9.89 -19.95 -28.49
CA SER A 591 10.90 -20.83 -29.10
C SER A 591 10.67 -22.33 -28.85
N GLY A 592 9.78 -22.67 -27.93
CA GLY A 592 9.53 -24.05 -27.48
C GLY A 592 10.57 -24.63 -26.51
N LEU A 593 11.68 -23.94 -26.23
CA LEU A 593 12.75 -24.44 -25.35
C LEU A 593 12.27 -24.70 -23.93
N THR A 594 11.58 -23.73 -23.33
CA THR A 594 11.05 -23.82 -21.96
C THR A 594 10.05 -24.95 -21.83
N LEU A 595 9.10 -25.03 -22.76
CA LEU A 595 8.07 -26.05 -22.77
C LEU A 595 8.67 -27.45 -22.94
N LYS A 596 9.66 -27.62 -23.82
CA LYS A 596 10.38 -28.90 -23.99
C LYS A 596 11.06 -29.33 -22.70
N TYR A 597 11.83 -28.43 -22.08
CA TYR A 597 12.52 -28.71 -20.82
C TYR A 597 11.54 -29.13 -19.72
N LEU A 598 10.46 -28.36 -19.51
CA LEU A 598 9.45 -28.68 -18.50
C LEU A 598 8.74 -30.01 -18.79
N SER A 599 8.40 -30.26 -20.06
CA SER A 599 7.80 -31.52 -20.49
C SER A 599 8.72 -32.71 -20.20
N ASP A 600 10.01 -32.59 -20.49
CA ASP A 600 11.00 -33.65 -20.23
C ASP A 600 11.17 -33.91 -18.72
N VAL A 601 11.22 -32.86 -17.91
CA VAL A 601 11.32 -32.98 -16.45
C VAL A 601 10.09 -33.64 -15.86
N LEU A 602 8.89 -33.20 -16.26
CA LEU A 602 7.63 -33.69 -15.68
C LEU A 602 7.30 -35.11 -16.14
N ARG A 603 7.58 -35.46 -17.40
CA ARG A 603 7.37 -36.83 -17.90
C ARG A 603 8.25 -37.86 -17.18
N ARG A 604 9.47 -37.49 -16.78
CA ARG A 604 10.38 -38.37 -15.99
C ARG A 604 9.88 -38.65 -14.58
N ARG A 605 8.87 -37.92 -14.09
CA ARG A 605 8.21 -38.16 -12.80
C ARG A 605 7.05 -39.14 -12.89
N ASN A 606 6.90 -39.84 -14.02
CA ASN A 606 5.93 -40.91 -14.26
C ASN A 606 4.45 -40.54 -13.97
N PRO A 607 3.91 -39.45 -14.54
CA PRO A 607 2.47 -39.17 -14.44
C PRO A 607 1.63 -40.22 -15.19
N ALA A 608 0.39 -40.46 -14.74
CA ALA A 608 -0.54 -41.36 -15.43
C ALA A 608 -0.96 -40.83 -16.81
N SER A 609 -1.03 -39.51 -16.98
CA SER A 609 -1.08 -38.87 -18.30
C SER A 609 -0.45 -37.50 -18.25
N PHE A 610 0.12 -37.04 -19.35
CA PHE A 610 0.69 -35.70 -19.45
C PHE A 610 0.20 -35.02 -20.73
N LYS A 611 -0.47 -33.88 -20.57
CA LYS A 611 -1.02 -33.05 -21.64
C LYS A 611 -0.60 -31.60 -21.47
N VAL A 612 -0.57 -30.86 -22.57
CA VAL A 612 -0.18 -29.44 -22.60
C VAL A 612 -1.28 -28.60 -23.26
N VAL A 613 -1.65 -27.50 -22.59
CA VAL A 613 -2.45 -26.43 -23.19
C VAL A 613 -1.65 -25.13 -23.16
N ALA A 614 -1.63 -24.41 -24.28
CA ALA A 614 -1.02 -23.10 -24.38
C ALA A 614 -2.08 -22.07 -24.83
N LEU A 615 -2.12 -20.90 -24.20
CA LEU A 615 -2.99 -19.83 -24.66
C LEU A 615 -2.53 -19.33 -26.04
N LEU A 616 -1.26 -18.94 -26.17
CA LEU A 616 -0.70 -18.40 -27.41
C LEU A 616 0.42 -19.28 -27.96
N ARG A 617 0.45 -19.46 -29.29
CA ARG A 617 1.58 -20.06 -30.00
C ARG A 617 2.08 -19.10 -31.08
N LYS A 618 3.35 -18.71 -31.00
CA LYS A 618 3.95 -17.83 -32.01
C LYS A 618 4.32 -18.58 -33.28
N GLN A 619 3.98 -18.00 -34.42
CA GLN A 619 4.43 -18.46 -35.73
C GLN A 619 5.86 -17.97 -36.00
N LYS A 620 6.84 -18.66 -35.40
CA LYS A 620 8.27 -18.30 -35.47
C LYS A 620 9.08 -19.31 -36.29
N ALA A 621 9.84 -18.81 -37.26
CA ALA A 621 10.72 -19.66 -38.06
C ALA A 621 11.84 -20.26 -37.20
N GLY A 622 12.00 -21.58 -37.26
CA GLY A 622 13.03 -22.31 -36.49
C GLY A 622 12.68 -22.58 -35.02
N ALA A 623 11.43 -22.35 -34.59
CA ALA A 623 10.95 -22.79 -33.28
C ALA A 623 10.99 -24.33 -33.17
N LEU A 624 11.22 -24.84 -31.96
CA LEU A 624 11.21 -26.27 -31.71
C LEU A 624 9.80 -26.83 -31.86
N GLU A 625 9.66 -27.95 -32.56
CA GLU A 625 8.43 -28.73 -32.55
C GLU A 625 8.27 -29.42 -31.19
N VAL A 626 7.31 -28.93 -30.40
CA VAL A 626 6.93 -29.50 -29.11
C VAL A 626 5.45 -29.87 -29.18
N PRO A 627 5.04 -31.08 -28.76
CA PRO A 627 3.65 -31.48 -28.78
C PRO A 627 2.82 -30.62 -27.83
N ILE A 628 1.84 -29.91 -28.38
CA ILE A 628 0.84 -29.13 -27.65
C ILE A 628 -0.53 -29.73 -28.00
N ASP A 629 -1.27 -30.17 -27.00
CA ASP A 629 -2.55 -30.85 -27.21
C ASP A 629 -3.67 -29.85 -27.50
N TRP A 630 -3.62 -28.66 -26.91
CA TRP A 630 -4.58 -27.59 -27.13
C TRP A 630 -3.91 -26.23 -27.25
N VAL A 631 -4.30 -25.47 -28.26
CA VAL A 631 -3.83 -24.10 -28.50
C VAL A 631 -5.04 -23.16 -28.50
N GLY A 632 -4.95 -22.07 -27.74
CA GLY A 632 -5.93 -20.99 -27.77
C GLY A 632 -5.89 -20.26 -29.10
N PHE A 633 -4.75 -19.64 -29.40
CA PHE A 633 -4.54 -18.82 -30.58
C PHE A 633 -3.15 -19.00 -31.18
N ASP A 634 -3.09 -19.10 -32.50
CA ASP A 634 -1.86 -18.91 -33.27
C ASP A 634 -1.68 -17.42 -33.57
N ILE A 635 -0.54 -16.85 -33.19
CA ILE A 635 -0.24 -15.42 -33.34
C ILE A 635 1.05 -15.20 -34.16
N PRO A 636 1.19 -14.06 -34.86
CA PRO A 636 2.45 -13.69 -35.49
C PRO A 636 3.60 -13.57 -34.46
N ASP A 637 4.86 -13.60 -34.92
CA ASP A 637 6.04 -13.38 -34.04
C ASP A 637 6.17 -11.89 -33.65
N GLU A 638 5.26 -11.45 -32.80
CA GLU A 638 5.21 -10.12 -32.22
C GLU A 638 5.38 -10.18 -30.71
N PHE A 639 5.89 -9.11 -30.11
CA PHE A 639 5.98 -9.01 -28.66
C PHE A 639 4.62 -8.54 -28.10
N VAL A 640 4.01 -9.37 -27.26
CA VAL A 640 2.62 -9.18 -26.79
C VAL A 640 2.55 -9.06 -25.26
N VAL A 641 1.60 -8.26 -24.79
CA VAL A 641 1.31 -8.03 -23.37
C VAL A 641 -0.20 -8.08 -23.13
N GLY A 642 -0.61 -8.20 -21.87
CA GLY A 642 -2.01 -8.31 -21.50
C GLY A 642 -2.47 -9.74 -21.27
N TYR A 643 -3.59 -9.88 -20.57
CA TYR A 643 -4.17 -11.17 -20.18
C TYR A 643 -3.14 -12.11 -19.51
N GLY A 644 -2.45 -11.61 -18.49
CA GLY A 644 -1.39 -12.32 -17.77
C GLY A 644 0.01 -12.11 -18.32
N LEU A 645 0.19 -11.76 -19.59
CA LEU A 645 1.48 -11.46 -20.22
C LEU A 645 1.98 -10.05 -19.84
N ASP A 646 3.29 -9.87 -19.76
CA ASP A 646 3.89 -8.63 -19.26
C ASP A 646 5.13 -8.14 -20.01
N VAL A 647 5.47 -6.89 -19.74
CA VAL A 647 6.83 -6.37 -19.90
C VAL A 647 7.25 -5.69 -18.59
N ALA A 648 8.38 -6.13 -18.02
CA ALA A 648 8.89 -5.62 -16.75
C ALA A 648 7.84 -5.56 -15.62
N GLY A 649 6.95 -6.56 -15.56
CA GLY A 649 5.87 -6.67 -14.58
C GLY A 649 4.62 -5.82 -14.86
N LYS A 650 4.57 -5.08 -15.97
CA LYS A 650 3.43 -4.21 -16.34
C LYS A 650 2.45 -4.90 -17.30
N PHE A 651 1.24 -4.34 -17.39
CA PHE A 651 0.17 -4.71 -18.35
C PHE A 651 -0.48 -6.09 -18.18
N ARG A 652 -0.05 -6.94 -17.24
CA ARG A 652 -0.69 -8.24 -16.96
C ARG A 652 -2.21 -8.16 -16.73
N ASN A 653 -2.67 -7.04 -16.19
CA ASN A 653 -4.04 -6.80 -15.78
C ASN A 653 -4.99 -6.40 -16.92
N LEU A 654 -4.49 -6.24 -18.15
CA LEU A 654 -5.36 -5.93 -19.29
C LEU A 654 -6.23 -7.14 -19.62
N PRO A 655 -7.53 -6.95 -19.94
CA PRO A 655 -8.45 -8.05 -20.23
C PRO A 655 -8.28 -8.64 -21.64
N PHE A 656 -7.42 -8.03 -22.47
CA PHE A 656 -7.14 -8.40 -23.85
C PHE A 656 -5.63 -8.61 -24.07
N VAL A 657 -5.26 -9.17 -25.23
CA VAL A 657 -3.86 -9.30 -25.68
C VAL A 657 -3.56 -8.22 -26.71
N ALA A 658 -2.49 -7.46 -26.53
CA ALA A 658 -2.08 -6.39 -27.41
C ALA A 658 -0.59 -6.46 -27.78
N VAL A 659 -0.25 -5.91 -28.94
CA VAL A 659 1.14 -5.80 -29.42
C VAL A 659 1.81 -4.60 -28.75
N TYR A 660 2.99 -4.84 -28.18
CA TYR A 660 3.81 -3.82 -27.56
C TYR A 660 5.07 -3.58 -28.39
N ARG A 661 5.28 -2.33 -28.82
CA ARG A 661 6.56 -1.84 -29.32
C ARG A 661 7.16 -0.96 -28.24
N GLY A 662 8.34 -1.34 -27.74
CA GLY A 662 9.08 -0.48 -26.81
C GLY A 662 9.31 0.89 -27.43
N GLN A 663 9.19 1.94 -26.61
CA GLN A 663 9.77 3.25 -26.93
C GLN A 663 11.26 3.24 -26.64
#